data_AF-A0A1J3ERF0-F1
#
_entry.id   AF-A0A1J3ERF0-F1
#
_cell.length_a   1.000
_cell.length_b   1.000
_cell.length_c   1.000
_cell.angle_alpha   90.00
_cell.angle_beta   90.00
_cell.angle_gamma   90.00
#
_symmetry.space_group_name_H-M   'P 1'
#
loop_
_entity.id
_entity.type
_entity.pdbx_description
1 polymer ?
#
loop_
_entity_poly.entity_id
_entity_poly.type
_entity_poly.pdbx_seq_one_letter_code
_entity_poly.pdbx_strand_id
1 'polypeptide(L)'
;MEPNMTRTPIFVALCLMLALNIAAETKIHIVYLGERQHDDPESVTESHHKMLWSILGSKEAAHDSMVYSYRHGLSAFAAKLTDSQVNKLSELPEVVHVIQDIVYELETTRTWDYLKQTSTHPKNLLNQTNMGDKIIIGVVDSGIWPESESFNDNGYGPIPKRWKGSCESKQSFNGSTVCNRKLVGAKYYVSGILSGADESNWNTTENPEYISPRDFNGHGTHVAATAAGSFVPDASYLALGRGIARGGAPRARIAMYKACWHIASRGTASCSAADLLKAIDEAIHDGVDVLSLSLSLPPMFPEVDARNPLAVGAFHAVAKGIPVVCSAGNSGPDSQTVTNTAPWVITVAATTQDRSFPTLITLGNNVTIVGQALYQGPDMDFTGLVYPEGPGESNETFSGDCENLSINPARIIKEKIVLCFTKSTGFGTVNKAASDVFNLDGYGVIVARNPGYLLNPCDGVPCLAVDHELGIDILFYIRSTRSPIAKIQPTRTLVGLPVATKVATFSSRGPSSISPAILKPDIAAPGVNILAATSPNDTFYDRGFAMKSGTSMSTPVVAGIVALLKSLHPHWSPAALRSAIVTTAWRTDPSGEPIFADGSNRKLADPFDYGGGVVNSEKAAKPGLVYDMGVNDYIHYLCSVGYTDSSITSLVRKKTVCANPRPSVLDLNLPSITIPNLAKEVTITRTVTNVGPVGSVYNAVIEAPMGVNVTVTPRTLVFDAKTRKISFKVRVLTNHRVNTGYYFGSLTWSDSVHNVVIPVSVRTQIIQRYYDEN
;
A
#
# COMPACT_ATOMS: atom_id res chain seq x y z
N MET A 1 64.05 -53.89 32.66
CA MET A 1 64.15 -54.63 31.39
C MET A 1 62.90 -54.31 30.60
N GLU A 2 63.01 -53.48 29.57
CA GLU A 2 62.10 -53.59 28.41
C GLU A 2 62.29 -54.99 27.75
N PRO A 3 61.34 -55.53 26.96
CA PRO A 3 60.46 -54.79 26.05
C PRO A 3 59.00 -55.30 25.81
N ASN A 4 58.20 -54.39 25.25
CA ASN A 4 57.25 -54.47 24.13
C ASN A 4 56.25 -55.64 23.90
N MET A 5 55.02 -55.18 23.64
CA MET A 5 54.18 -55.41 22.44
C MET A 5 52.91 -56.30 22.55
N THR A 6 51.78 -55.57 22.56
CA THR A 6 50.57 -55.73 21.71
C THR A 6 49.58 -56.88 21.96
N ARG A 7 48.36 -56.52 22.40
CA ARG A 7 47.17 -56.37 21.53
C ARG A 7 45.89 -56.16 22.37
N THR A 8 45.32 -54.96 22.29
CA THR A 8 43.86 -54.75 22.36
C THR A 8 43.53 -53.76 21.25
N PRO A 9 42.84 -54.19 20.17
CA PRO A 9 41.57 -53.51 19.86
C PRO A 9 40.65 -54.38 18.98
N ILE A 10 39.83 -55.26 19.56
CA ILE A 10 38.74 -55.92 18.80
C ILE A 10 37.37 -55.34 19.17
N PHE A 11 37.25 -54.68 20.34
CA PHE A 11 35.99 -54.08 20.78
C PHE A 11 35.71 -52.66 20.27
N VAL A 12 36.73 -51.93 19.79
CA VAL A 12 36.52 -50.56 19.23
C VAL A 12 36.07 -50.62 17.77
N ALA A 13 36.44 -51.65 17.01
CA ALA A 13 36.07 -51.78 15.59
C ALA A 13 34.59 -52.11 15.39
N LEU A 14 33.95 -52.84 16.31
CA LEU A 14 32.54 -53.21 16.18
C LEU A 14 31.58 -52.07 16.56
N CYS A 15 32.00 -51.13 17.43
CA CYS A 15 31.25 -49.91 17.73
C CYS A 15 31.49 -48.78 16.71
N LEU A 16 32.58 -48.80 15.93
CA LEU A 16 32.78 -47.85 14.82
C LEU A 16 32.09 -48.27 13.50
N MET A 17 31.75 -49.55 13.32
CA MET A 17 31.03 -50.03 12.12
C MET A 17 29.49 -49.83 12.19
N LEU A 18 28.96 -49.38 13.34
CA LEU A 18 27.55 -49.03 13.54
C LEU A 18 27.31 -47.50 13.59
N ALA A 19 28.35 -46.70 13.36
CA ALA A 19 28.27 -45.24 13.34
C ALA A 19 29.08 -44.68 12.16
N LEU A 20 28.63 -44.94 10.92
CA LEU A 20 28.93 -44.16 9.70
C LEU A 20 28.09 -44.68 8.52
N ASN A 21 26.77 -44.68 8.67
CA ASN A 21 25.85 -44.47 7.54
C ASN A 21 25.06 -43.20 7.86
N ILE A 22 25.77 -42.07 7.89
CA ILE A 22 25.10 -40.79 7.69
C ILE A 22 24.73 -40.80 6.21
N ALA A 23 23.53 -41.29 5.88
CA ALA A 23 22.98 -41.11 4.56
C ALA A 23 23.01 -39.60 4.28
N ALA A 24 23.75 -39.19 3.26
CA ALA A 24 23.83 -37.79 2.87
C ALA A 24 22.40 -37.29 2.64
N GLU A 25 22.01 -36.22 3.33
CA GLU A 25 20.64 -35.71 3.29
C GLU A 25 20.35 -35.21 1.87
N THR A 26 19.48 -35.92 1.15
CA THR A 26 19.04 -35.51 -0.19
C THR A 26 17.89 -34.52 -0.07
N LYS A 27 18.03 -33.34 -0.69
CA LYS A 27 16.96 -32.34 -0.80
C LYS A 27 16.49 -32.25 -2.25
N ILE A 28 15.26 -31.83 -2.45
CA ILE A 28 14.75 -31.60 -3.81
C ILE A 28 15.37 -30.30 -4.33
N HIS A 29 15.90 -30.35 -5.54
CA HIS A 29 16.41 -29.18 -6.26
C HIS A 29 15.86 -29.17 -7.68
N ILE A 30 15.63 -27.97 -8.20
CA ILE A 30 15.22 -27.68 -9.57
C ILE A 30 16.47 -27.29 -10.36
N VAL A 31 16.79 -28.05 -11.40
CA VAL A 31 17.87 -27.77 -12.35
C VAL A 31 17.26 -27.12 -13.58
N TYR A 32 17.51 -25.82 -13.76
CA TYR A 32 16.99 -25.00 -14.86
C TYR A 32 18.00 -24.92 -16.01
N LEU A 33 17.59 -25.31 -17.21
CA LEU A 33 18.44 -25.40 -18.41
C LEU A 33 18.11 -24.33 -19.48
N GLY A 34 17.15 -23.45 -19.22
CA GLY A 34 16.75 -22.40 -20.16
C GLY A 34 15.64 -22.81 -21.14
N GLU A 35 15.72 -22.29 -22.36
CA GLU A 35 14.78 -22.61 -23.45
C GLU A 35 14.94 -24.07 -23.90
N ARG A 36 13.84 -24.70 -24.34
CA ARG A 36 13.88 -26.08 -24.83
C ARG A 36 14.71 -26.18 -26.12
N GLN A 37 15.63 -27.14 -26.15
CA GLN A 37 16.43 -27.43 -27.36
C GLN A 37 15.74 -28.42 -28.31
N HIS A 38 14.67 -29.09 -27.86
CA HIS A 38 13.90 -30.04 -28.64
C HIS A 38 12.40 -29.67 -28.60
N ASP A 39 11.72 -29.82 -29.73
CA ASP A 39 10.27 -29.57 -29.81
C ASP A 39 9.43 -30.72 -29.25
N ASP A 40 9.98 -31.94 -29.26
CA ASP A 40 9.31 -33.14 -28.74
C ASP A 40 9.50 -33.30 -27.21
N PRO A 41 8.42 -33.33 -26.40
CA PRO A 41 8.50 -33.45 -24.95
C PRO A 41 9.15 -34.73 -24.42
N GLU A 42 9.06 -35.84 -25.15
CA GLU A 42 9.69 -37.11 -24.76
C GLU A 42 11.21 -37.01 -24.90
N SER A 43 11.69 -36.44 -26.00
CA SER A 43 13.11 -36.15 -26.25
C SER A 43 13.71 -35.21 -25.20
N VAL A 44 12.96 -34.19 -24.75
CA VAL A 44 13.38 -33.30 -23.64
C VAL A 44 13.46 -34.06 -22.31
N THR A 45 12.52 -34.97 -22.05
CA THR A 45 12.56 -35.78 -20.81
C THR A 45 13.73 -36.75 -20.83
N GLU A 46 14.05 -37.32 -21.99
CA GLU A 46 15.21 -38.21 -22.14
C GLU A 46 16.53 -37.47 -21.94
N SER A 47 16.65 -36.21 -22.41
CA SER A 47 17.85 -35.40 -22.18
C SER A 47 18.05 -35.07 -20.70
N HIS A 48 16.97 -34.81 -19.94
CA HIS A 48 17.03 -34.63 -18.49
C HIS A 48 17.54 -35.89 -17.76
N HIS A 49 17.01 -37.07 -18.13
CA HIS A 49 17.51 -38.33 -17.57
C HIS A 49 18.97 -38.60 -17.93
N LYS A 50 19.40 -38.28 -19.17
CA LYS A 50 20.81 -38.41 -19.59
C LYS A 50 21.73 -37.52 -18.75
N MET A 51 21.32 -36.28 -18.46
CA MET A 51 22.08 -35.37 -17.60
C MET A 51 22.12 -35.86 -16.14
N LEU A 52 20.99 -36.30 -15.58
CA LEU A 52 20.98 -36.90 -14.24
C LEU A 52 21.85 -38.16 -14.17
N TRP A 53 21.81 -38.98 -15.22
CA TRP A 53 22.62 -40.19 -15.32
C TRP A 53 24.12 -39.88 -15.32
N SER A 54 24.57 -38.82 -16.01
CA SER A 54 25.99 -38.44 -16.00
C SER A 54 26.51 -38.06 -14.62
N ILE A 55 25.63 -37.59 -13.73
CA ILE A 55 25.97 -37.18 -12.36
C ILE A 55 25.79 -38.31 -11.35
N LEU A 56 24.76 -39.14 -11.52
CA LEU A 56 24.38 -40.21 -10.58
C LEU A 56 25.01 -41.57 -10.93
N GLY A 57 25.52 -41.75 -12.15
CA GLY A 57 26.25 -42.94 -12.59
C GLY A 57 25.38 -44.16 -12.94
N SER A 58 24.07 -44.13 -12.65
CA SER A 58 23.10 -45.19 -12.98
C SER A 58 21.84 -44.60 -13.62
N LYS A 59 21.30 -45.29 -14.63
CA LYS A 59 20.04 -44.91 -15.29
C LYS A 59 18.85 -45.07 -14.34
N GLU A 60 18.90 -46.11 -13.51
CA GLU A 60 17.90 -46.41 -12.48
C GLU A 60 17.90 -45.30 -11.42
N ALA A 61 19.08 -44.90 -10.92
CA ALA A 61 19.21 -43.80 -9.97
C ALA A 61 18.75 -42.44 -10.56
N ALA A 62 19.01 -42.20 -11.84
CA ALA A 62 18.53 -41.01 -12.55
C ALA A 62 17.01 -41.00 -12.72
N HIS A 63 16.39 -42.15 -12.89
CA HIS A 63 14.94 -42.27 -12.97
C HIS A 63 14.28 -42.11 -11.59
N ASP A 64 14.84 -42.75 -10.56
CA ASP A 64 14.27 -42.76 -9.20
C ASP A 64 14.45 -41.42 -8.45
N SER A 65 15.51 -40.67 -8.77
CA SER A 65 15.77 -39.36 -8.16
C SER A 65 14.93 -38.25 -8.79
N MET A 66 14.48 -38.40 -10.03
CA MET A 66 13.74 -37.35 -10.73
C MET A 66 12.31 -37.27 -10.24
N VAL A 67 11.94 -36.11 -9.72
CA VAL A 67 10.59 -35.80 -9.21
C VAL A 67 9.71 -35.29 -10.35
N TYR A 68 10.20 -34.35 -11.15
CA TYR A 68 9.49 -33.77 -12.29
C TYR A 68 10.42 -33.46 -13.45
N SER A 69 9.91 -33.59 -14.67
CA SER A 69 10.54 -33.11 -15.90
C SER A 69 9.66 -32.01 -16.49
N TYR A 70 10.16 -30.77 -16.51
CA TYR A 70 9.51 -29.60 -17.10
C TYR A 70 9.93 -29.50 -18.57
N ARG A 71 8.98 -29.74 -19.48
CA ARG A 71 9.27 -30.08 -20.90
C ARG A 71 8.42 -29.36 -21.95
N HIS A 72 7.54 -28.46 -21.52
CA HIS A 72 6.55 -27.84 -22.41
C HIS A 72 6.86 -26.36 -22.72
N GLY A 73 7.19 -25.55 -21.71
CA GLY A 73 7.49 -24.11 -21.88
C GLY A 73 8.93 -23.71 -21.59
N LEU A 74 9.71 -24.59 -20.97
CA LEU A 74 11.13 -24.42 -20.64
C LEU A 74 11.74 -25.82 -20.46
N SER A 75 13.07 -25.92 -20.46
CA SER A 75 13.79 -27.16 -20.17
C SER A 75 14.30 -27.11 -18.72
N ALA A 76 13.76 -27.96 -17.87
CA ALA A 76 14.24 -28.12 -16.49
C ALA A 76 13.79 -29.47 -15.90
N PHE A 77 14.39 -29.88 -14.79
CA PHE A 77 13.87 -30.99 -14.00
C PHE A 77 14.05 -30.75 -12.49
N ALA A 78 13.17 -31.33 -11.68
CA ALA A 78 13.32 -31.39 -10.23
C ALA A 78 13.80 -32.78 -9.83
N ALA A 79 14.82 -32.89 -8.99
CA ALA A 79 15.38 -34.15 -8.52
C ALA A 79 15.83 -34.11 -7.06
N LYS A 80 15.81 -35.27 -6.40
CA LYS A 80 16.40 -35.46 -5.06
C LYS A 80 17.92 -35.56 -5.20
N LEU A 81 18.63 -34.57 -4.69
CA LEU A 81 20.07 -34.40 -4.87
C LEU A 81 20.76 -34.08 -3.54
N THR A 82 22.00 -34.54 -3.41
CA THR A 82 22.93 -34.13 -2.34
C THR A 82 23.69 -32.87 -2.74
N ASP A 83 24.23 -32.13 -1.77
CA ASP A 83 25.02 -30.91 -2.05
C ASP A 83 26.19 -31.15 -3.01
N SER A 84 26.85 -32.32 -2.93
CA SER A 84 27.92 -32.68 -3.86
C SER A 84 27.42 -32.89 -5.30
N GLN A 85 26.20 -33.39 -5.49
CA GLN A 85 25.61 -33.58 -6.82
C GLN A 85 25.12 -32.24 -7.39
N VAL A 86 24.58 -31.37 -6.52
CA VAL A 86 24.19 -30.00 -6.88
C VAL A 86 25.39 -29.20 -7.41
N ASN A 87 26.53 -29.25 -6.71
CA ASN A 87 27.73 -28.54 -7.16
C ASN A 87 28.19 -29.03 -8.54
N LYS A 88 28.23 -30.34 -8.77
CA LYS A 88 28.59 -30.90 -10.09
C LYS A 88 27.61 -30.49 -11.19
N LEU A 89 26.32 -30.44 -10.90
CA LEU A 89 25.31 -29.97 -11.86
C LEU A 89 25.47 -28.49 -12.16
N SER A 90 25.75 -27.66 -11.16
CA SER A 90 25.92 -26.21 -11.33
C SER A 90 27.16 -25.83 -12.16
N GLU A 91 28.11 -26.74 -12.32
CA GLU A 91 29.32 -26.55 -13.15
C GLU A 91 29.10 -26.91 -14.62
N LEU A 92 27.96 -27.50 -14.99
CA LEU A 92 27.65 -27.85 -16.37
C LEU A 92 27.25 -26.60 -17.18
N PRO A 93 27.79 -26.40 -18.40
CA PRO A 93 27.51 -25.21 -19.21
C PRO A 93 26.04 -25.13 -19.67
N GLU A 94 25.32 -26.25 -19.71
CA GLU A 94 23.90 -26.32 -20.05
C GLU A 94 22.99 -25.94 -18.86
N VAL A 95 23.52 -25.91 -17.63
CA VAL A 95 22.75 -25.59 -16.42
C VAL A 95 22.83 -24.09 -16.14
N VAL A 96 21.69 -23.42 -16.22
CA VAL A 96 21.57 -21.98 -15.95
C VAL A 96 21.55 -21.73 -14.44
N HIS A 97 20.68 -22.46 -13.71
CA HIS A 97 20.58 -22.36 -12.25
C HIS A 97 20.23 -23.71 -11.62
N VAL A 98 20.74 -23.96 -10.41
CA VAL A 98 20.24 -25.03 -9.52
C VAL A 98 19.60 -24.37 -8.31
N ILE A 99 18.30 -24.59 -8.12
CA ILE A 99 17.45 -23.92 -7.13
C ILE A 99 16.99 -24.96 -6.12
N GLN A 100 17.23 -24.77 -4.83
CA GLN A 100 16.66 -25.66 -3.82
C GLN A 100 15.13 -25.51 -3.76
N ASP A 101 14.40 -26.62 -3.66
CA ASP A 101 12.94 -26.60 -3.50
C ASP A 101 12.52 -25.87 -2.22
N ILE A 102 11.50 -25.02 -2.33
CA ILE A 102 10.98 -24.20 -1.25
C ILE A 102 9.50 -24.53 -1.08
N VAL A 103 9.10 -24.93 0.13
CA VAL A 103 7.70 -25.14 0.47
C VAL A 103 7.05 -23.78 0.72
N TYR A 104 6.08 -23.41 -0.11
CA TYR A 104 5.30 -22.19 0.06
C TYR A 104 4.17 -22.40 1.09
N GLU A 105 4.07 -21.51 2.08
CA GLU A 105 2.89 -21.43 2.96
C GLU A 105 1.73 -20.71 2.24
N LEU A 106 0.48 -21.02 2.60
CA LEU A 106 -0.70 -20.31 2.07
C LEU A 106 -0.71 -18.87 2.61
N GLU A 107 -0.27 -17.93 1.78
CA GLU A 107 -0.17 -16.51 2.13
C GLU A 107 -1.55 -15.85 2.29
N THR A 108 -1.60 -14.78 3.09
CA THR A 108 -2.71 -13.82 2.99
C THR A 108 -2.66 -13.12 1.64
N THR A 109 -3.62 -12.29 1.23
CA THR A 109 -3.64 -11.69 -0.13
C THR A 109 -2.59 -10.57 -0.36
N ARG A 110 -1.41 -10.77 0.25
CA ARG A 110 -0.09 -10.15 0.20
C ARG A 110 0.14 -8.93 1.08
N THR A 111 -0.83 -8.02 1.21
CA THR A 111 -0.63 -6.73 1.91
C THR A 111 -0.08 -6.89 3.32
N TRP A 112 -0.60 -7.83 4.10
CA TRP A 112 -0.19 -8.01 5.50
C TRP A 112 1.11 -8.78 5.67
N ASP A 113 1.39 -9.72 4.77
CA ASP A 113 2.65 -10.48 4.77
C ASP A 113 3.81 -9.58 4.33
N TYR A 114 3.58 -8.71 3.33
CA TYR A 114 4.50 -7.65 2.95
C TYR A 114 4.83 -6.72 4.13
N LEU A 115 3.83 -6.35 4.93
CA LEU A 115 4.01 -5.57 6.17
C LEU A 115 4.54 -6.40 7.36
N LYS A 116 5.01 -7.64 7.12
CA LYS A 116 5.56 -8.56 8.13
C LYS A 116 4.62 -8.81 9.32
N GLN A 117 3.31 -8.69 9.08
CA GLN A 117 2.27 -8.92 10.08
C GLN A 117 1.67 -10.32 9.87
N THR A 118 2.47 -11.37 10.07
CA THR A 118 2.10 -12.77 9.79
C THR A 118 1.60 -13.47 11.04
N SER A 119 0.53 -14.27 11.00
CA SER A 119 -0.03 -14.96 12.18
C SER A 119 0.88 -16.03 12.80
N THR A 120 1.95 -16.42 12.10
CA THR A 120 2.82 -17.56 12.41
C THR A 120 3.72 -17.35 13.63
N HIS A 121 3.97 -16.09 14.03
CA HIS A 121 4.82 -15.80 15.19
C HIS A 121 3.99 -15.54 16.45
N PRO A 122 4.12 -16.35 17.53
CA PRO A 122 3.26 -16.23 18.71
C PRO A 122 3.42 -14.90 19.48
N LYS A 123 4.50 -14.16 19.22
CA LYS A 123 4.81 -12.87 19.86
C LYS A 123 4.57 -11.65 18.97
N ASN A 124 3.98 -11.78 17.79
CA ASN A 124 3.66 -10.64 16.94
C ASN A 124 2.51 -9.77 17.54
N LEU A 125 2.34 -8.55 17.05
CA LEU A 125 1.28 -7.63 17.50
C LEU A 125 -0.12 -8.25 17.32
N LEU A 126 -0.32 -8.98 16.22
CA LEU A 126 -1.60 -9.58 15.87
C LEU A 126 -2.07 -10.60 16.92
N ASN A 127 -1.19 -11.48 17.41
CA ASN A 127 -1.52 -12.48 18.43
C ASN A 127 -1.60 -11.86 19.83
N GLN A 128 -0.70 -10.92 20.18
CA GLN A 128 -0.71 -10.24 21.48
C GLN A 128 -2.02 -9.48 21.76
N THR A 129 -2.64 -8.97 20.71
CA THR A 129 -3.87 -8.16 20.78
C THR A 129 -5.13 -8.98 20.55
N ASN A 130 -5.00 -10.31 20.46
CA ASN A 130 -6.07 -11.20 20.04
C ASN A 130 -6.75 -10.71 18.74
N MET A 131 -5.93 -10.32 17.76
CA MET A 131 -6.33 -9.79 16.45
C MET A 131 -7.24 -8.55 16.52
N GLY A 132 -7.16 -7.79 17.60
CA GLY A 132 -7.98 -6.60 17.84
C GLY A 132 -9.36 -6.88 18.41
N ASP A 133 -9.58 -8.03 19.06
CA ASP A 133 -10.85 -8.35 19.71
C ASP A 133 -11.33 -7.20 20.61
N LYS A 134 -12.65 -6.95 20.59
CA LYS A 134 -13.38 -5.88 21.30
C LYS A 134 -13.08 -4.45 20.86
N ILE A 135 -12.07 -4.20 20.01
CA ILE A 135 -11.90 -2.89 19.36
C ILE A 135 -12.97 -2.73 18.29
N ILE A 136 -13.53 -1.52 18.19
CA ILE A 136 -14.58 -1.17 17.24
C ILE A 136 -14.02 -0.10 16.30
N ILE A 137 -13.90 -0.44 15.02
CA ILE A 137 -13.49 0.48 13.96
C ILE A 137 -14.76 1.05 13.34
N GLY A 138 -14.95 2.37 13.49
CA GLY A 138 -15.97 3.12 12.76
C GLY A 138 -15.48 3.43 11.34
N VAL A 139 -16.26 3.04 10.34
CA VAL A 139 -15.97 3.30 8.92
C VAL A 139 -17.03 4.26 8.40
N VAL A 140 -16.62 5.43 7.92
CA VAL A 140 -17.54 6.41 7.30
C VAL A 140 -17.30 6.42 5.79
N ASP A 141 -18.22 5.82 5.03
CA ASP A 141 -18.00 5.53 3.61
C ASP A 141 -19.32 5.33 2.83
N SER A 142 -19.33 4.53 1.74
CA SER A 142 -20.47 4.24 0.86
C SER A 142 -21.42 3.15 1.35
N GLY A 143 -21.21 2.63 2.57
CA GLY A 143 -21.99 1.55 3.16
C GLY A 143 -21.23 0.23 3.22
N ILE A 144 -21.93 -0.85 3.55
CA ILE A 144 -21.35 -2.20 3.63
C ILE A 144 -22.22 -3.24 2.92
N TRP A 145 -21.60 -4.25 2.30
CA TRP A 145 -22.26 -5.46 1.83
C TRP A 145 -22.17 -6.56 2.90
N PRO A 146 -23.16 -6.70 3.81
CA PRO A 146 -23.01 -7.47 5.03
C PRO A 146 -22.90 -8.99 4.79
N GLU A 147 -23.41 -9.50 3.67
CA GLU A 147 -23.35 -10.93 3.32
C GLU A 147 -21.96 -11.39 2.84
N SER A 148 -20.98 -10.48 2.72
CA SER A 148 -19.62 -10.89 2.39
C SER A 148 -19.04 -11.78 3.49
N GLU A 149 -18.38 -12.88 3.10
CA GLU A 149 -17.63 -13.74 4.02
C GLU A 149 -16.57 -12.96 4.81
N SER A 150 -16.10 -11.80 4.31
CA SER A 150 -15.19 -10.93 5.07
C SER A 150 -15.83 -10.35 6.34
N PHE A 151 -17.14 -10.45 6.51
CA PHE A 151 -17.86 -9.98 7.69
C PHE A 151 -18.54 -11.09 8.49
N ASN A 152 -18.12 -12.34 8.30
CA ASN A 152 -18.52 -13.43 9.18
C ASN A 152 -18.01 -13.21 10.61
N ASP A 153 -18.76 -13.68 11.61
CA ASP A 153 -18.45 -13.53 13.02
C ASP A 153 -18.08 -14.85 13.72
N ASN A 154 -17.55 -15.81 12.94
CA ASN A 154 -17.09 -17.08 13.48
C ASN A 154 -15.99 -16.88 14.52
N GLY A 155 -16.14 -17.49 15.70
CA GLY A 155 -15.18 -17.36 16.79
C GLY A 155 -15.25 -16.04 17.58
N TYR A 156 -16.31 -15.24 17.39
CA TYR A 156 -16.48 -13.98 18.13
C TYR A 156 -17.15 -14.17 19.49
N GLY A 157 -16.58 -13.49 20.50
CA GLY A 157 -17.25 -13.28 21.79
C GLY A 157 -18.39 -12.24 21.70
N PRO A 158 -19.12 -12.02 22.79
CA PRO A 158 -20.22 -11.04 22.83
C PRO A 158 -19.74 -9.63 22.44
N ILE A 159 -20.66 -8.82 21.92
CA ILE A 159 -20.42 -7.42 21.60
C ILE A 159 -19.99 -6.68 22.88
N PRO A 160 -18.96 -5.81 22.86
CA PRO A 160 -18.53 -5.07 24.05
C PRO A 160 -19.68 -4.27 24.67
N LYS A 161 -19.89 -4.39 25.98
CA LYS A 161 -21.00 -3.71 26.71
C LYS A 161 -20.97 -2.17 26.61
N ARG A 162 -19.82 -1.59 26.28
CA ARG A 162 -19.68 -0.14 26.08
C ARG A 162 -20.25 0.36 24.74
N TRP A 163 -20.50 -0.55 23.80
CA TRP A 163 -21.04 -0.22 22.50
C TRP A 163 -22.48 0.27 22.64
N LYS A 164 -22.78 1.43 22.05
CA LYS A 164 -24.12 2.04 22.09
C LYS A 164 -24.77 2.15 20.72
N GLY A 165 -24.05 1.80 19.66
CA GLY A 165 -24.57 1.85 18.30
C GLY A 165 -25.62 0.78 18.03
N SER A 166 -26.32 0.96 16.92
CA SER A 166 -27.42 0.12 16.48
C SER A 166 -27.26 -0.24 15.00
N CYS A 167 -28.10 -1.16 14.54
CA CYS A 167 -28.25 -1.46 13.12
C CYS A 167 -29.64 -1.06 12.64
N GLU A 168 -29.67 -0.16 11.69
CA GLU A 168 -30.91 0.32 11.09
C GLU A 168 -31.44 -0.71 10.09
N SER A 169 -32.77 -0.87 10.03
CA SER A 169 -33.44 -1.71 9.03
C SER A 169 -34.17 -0.84 8.01
N LYS A 170 -33.81 -0.98 6.74
CA LYS A 170 -34.38 -0.21 5.62
C LYS A 170 -34.26 -1.01 4.31
N GLN A 171 -34.24 -0.34 3.16
CA GLN A 171 -34.30 -0.97 1.84
C GLN A 171 -33.21 -2.03 1.67
N SER A 172 -33.64 -3.27 1.43
CA SER A 172 -32.77 -4.44 1.24
C SER A 172 -31.74 -4.66 2.37
N PHE A 173 -31.96 -4.12 3.57
CA PHE A 173 -31.04 -4.24 4.69
C PHE A 173 -31.84 -4.42 5.98
N ASN A 174 -31.90 -5.64 6.49
CA ASN A 174 -32.59 -5.93 7.74
C ASN A 174 -31.57 -6.06 8.89
N GLY A 175 -31.31 -4.95 9.58
CA GLY A 175 -30.29 -4.81 10.63
C GLY A 175 -30.36 -5.85 11.74
N SER A 176 -31.53 -6.37 12.09
CA SER A 176 -31.69 -7.44 13.10
C SER A 176 -31.19 -8.81 12.64
N THR A 177 -30.97 -8.98 11.34
CA THR A 177 -30.50 -10.24 10.73
C THR A 177 -29.10 -10.15 10.14
N VAL A 178 -28.74 -8.99 9.56
CA VAL A 178 -27.47 -8.82 8.85
C VAL A 178 -26.35 -8.30 9.75
N CYS A 179 -26.68 -7.60 10.84
CA CYS A 179 -25.68 -7.30 11.85
C CYS A 179 -25.48 -8.50 12.77
N ASN A 180 -24.23 -8.68 13.16
CA ASN A 180 -23.76 -9.84 13.89
C ASN A 180 -22.67 -9.40 14.89
N ARG A 181 -21.86 -10.33 15.40
CA ARG A 181 -20.78 -9.96 16.33
C ARG A 181 -19.58 -9.33 15.61
N LYS A 182 -19.53 -9.34 14.28
CA LYS A 182 -18.50 -8.70 13.45
C LYS A 182 -18.93 -7.29 13.05
N LEU A 183 -20.02 -7.17 12.30
CA LEU A 183 -20.70 -5.92 11.97
C LEU A 183 -21.67 -5.59 13.10
N VAL A 184 -21.23 -4.78 14.05
CA VAL A 184 -21.97 -4.49 15.30
C VAL A 184 -22.87 -3.27 15.20
N GLY A 185 -22.71 -2.47 14.14
CA GLY A 185 -23.50 -1.27 13.88
C GLY A 185 -23.51 -0.92 12.40
N ALA A 186 -24.64 -0.44 11.91
CA ALA A 186 -24.80 0.00 10.53
C ALA A 186 -25.89 1.08 10.46
N LYS A 187 -25.49 2.31 10.12
CA LYS A 187 -26.37 3.48 9.98
C LYS A 187 -26.12 4.17 8.65
N TYR A 188 -27.07 4.97 8.18
CA TYR A 188 -26.93 5.75 6.95
C TYR A 188 -27.43 7.19 7.10
N TYR A 189 -26.86 8.11 6.32
CA TYR A 189 -27.20 9.54 6.32
C TYR A 189 -27.22 10.05 4.89
N VAL A 190 -28.39 10.54 4.46
CA VAL A 190 -28.66 10.98 3.07
C VAL A 190 -29.30 12.37 3.00
N SER A 191 -29.77 12.90 4.14
CA SER A 191 -30.53 14.14 4.19
C SER A 191 -29.76 15.33 3.64
N GLY A 192 -28.44 15.38 3.82
CA GLY A 192 -27.60 16.44 3.27
C GLY A 192 -27.51 16.40 1.75
N ILE A 193 -27.36 15.22 1.14
CA ILE A 193 -27.40 15.08 -0.33
C ILE A 193 -28.78 15.43 -0.89
N LEU A 194 -29.85 15.04 -0.20
CA LEU A 194 -31.22 15.38 -0.56
C LEU A 194 -31.59 16.84 -0.28
N SER A 195 -30.68 17.66 0.25
CA SER A 195 -30.96 19.05 0.66
C SER A 195 -32.17 19.17 1.61
N GLY A 196 -32.36 18.17 2.48
CA GLY A 196 -33.48 18.08 3.41
C GLY A 196 -34.80 17.62 2.79
N ALA A 197 -34.83 17.28 1.50
CA ALA A 197 -35.99 16.66 0.87
C ALA A 197 -36.24 15.24 1.41
N ASP A 198 -37.49 14.78 1.29
CA ASP A 198 -37.89 13.43 1.68
C ASP A 198 -37.09 12.36 0.92
N GLU A 199 -36.72 11.26 1.58
CA GLU A 199 -36.03 10.10 0.99
C GLU A 199 -36.75 9.54 -0.24
N SER A 200 -38.08 9.64 -0.26
CA SER A 200 -38.92 9.23 -1.40
C SER A 200 -38.67 10.02 -2.69
N ASN A 201 -38.02 11.19 -2.60
CA ASN A 201 -37.63 11.99 -3.76
C ASN A 201 -36.33 11.51 -4.42
N TRP A 202 -35.64 10.50 -3.86
CA TRP A 202 -34.46 9.91 -4.50
C TRP A 202 -34.88 9.11 -5.75
N ASN A 203 -34.51 9.60 -6.93
CA ASN A 203 -34.81 8.93 -8.20
C ASN A 203 -33.96 7.65 -8.35
N THR A 204 -34.51 6.51 -7.91
CA THR A 204 -33.87 5.19 -8.01
C THR A 204 -33.76 4.66 -9.44
N THR A 205 -34.48 5.26 -10.39
CA THR A 205 -34.42 4.89 -11.82
C THR A 205 -33.11 5.32 -12.48
N GLU A 206 -32.54 6.45 -12.04
CA GLU A 206 -31.29 7.01 -12.56
C GLU A 206 -30.07 6.69 -11.66
N ASN A 207 -30.29 6.43 -10.37
CA ASN A 207 -29.26 6.04 -9.41
C ASN A 207 -29.68 4.73 -8.71
N PRO A 208 -29.12 3.57 -9.08
CA PRO A 208 -29.46 2.27 -8.51
C PRO A 208 -28.95 2.07 -7.05
N GLU A 209 -29.12 3.06 -6.19
CA GLU A 209 -28.69 3.03 -4.78
C GLU A 209 -29.74 2.44 -3.83
N TYR A 210 -29.27 2.01 -2.66
CA TYR A 210 -30.11 1.57 -1.54
C TYR A 210 -30.18 2.66 -0.47
N ILE A 211 -31.38 3.18 -0.19
CA ILE A 211 -31.62 4.05 0.97
C ILE A 211 -31.60 3.18 2.22
N SER A 212 -30.39 2.78 2.62
CA SER A 212 -30.06 1.94 3.75
C SER A 212 -28.53 1.92 3.92
N PRO A 213 -27.97 1.28 4.97
CA PRO A 213 -26.53 1.12 5.11
C PRO A 213 -25.87 0.20 4.06
N ARG A 214 -26.65 -0.41 3.15
CA ARG A 214 -26.13 -1.32 2.12
C ARG A 214 -25.25 -0.59 1.11
N ASP A 215 -24.13 -1.21 0.76
CA ASP A 215 -23.19 -0.69 -0.23
C ASP A 215 -23.59 -1.06 -1.66
N PHE A 216 -23.97 -0.07 -2.45
CA PHE A 216 -24.10 -0.25 -3.90
C PHE A 216 -22.74 -0.10 -4.62
N ASN A 217 -21.90 0.85 -4.17
CA ASN A 217 -20.68 1.22 -4.88
C ASN A 217 -19.53 0.20 -4.70
N GLY A 218 -19.48 -0.47 -3.56
CA GLY A 218 -18.43 -1.42 -3.20
C GLY A 218 -17.20 -0.81 -2.54
N HIS A 219 -17.04 0.52 -2.54
CA HIS A 219 -15.90 1.19 -1.90
C HIS A 219 -15.89 0.99 -0.39
N GLY A 220 -17.02 1.22 0.28
CA GLY A 220 -17.19 1.05 1.72
C GLY A 220 -16.95 -0.38 2.21
N THR A 221 -17.45 -1.36 1.46
CA THR A 221 -17.19 -2.79 1.68
C THR A 221 -15.70 -3.10 1.60
N HIS A 222 -15.02 -2.58 0.57
CA HIS A 222 -13.60 -2.81 0.33
C HIS A 222 -12.71 -2.24 1.43
N VAL A 223 -12.97 -0.99 1.85
CA VAL A 223 -12.19 -0.38 2.94
C VAL A 223 -12.48 -1.03 4.29
N ALA A 224 -13.74 -1.41 4.58
CA ALA A 224 -14.10 -2.11 5.81
C ALA A 224 -13.43 -3.49 5.90
N ALA A 225 -13.42 -4.25 4.80
CA ALA A 225 -12.74 -5.53 4.70
C ALA A 225 -11.20 -5.39 4.77
N THR A 226 -10.63 -4.30 4.25
CA THR A 226 -9.20 -4.01 4.41
C THR A 226 -8.84 -3.68 5.87
N ALA A 227 -9.68 -2.91 6.58
CA ALA A 227 -9.40 -2.56 7.98
C ALA A 227 -9.54 -3.75 8.92
N ALA A 228 -10.63 -4.49 8.77
CA ALA A 228 -11.00 -5.56 9.68
C ALA A 228 -11.80 -6.66 8.97
N GLY A 229 -11.47 -7.12 7.77
CA GLY A 229 -12.05 -8.33 7.22
C GLY A 229 -11.67 -9.58 8.04
N SER A 230 -12.62 -10.48 8.25
CA SER A 230 -12.37 -11.85 8.72
C SER A 230 -11.53 -12.62 7.70
N PHE A 231 -10.95 -13.76 8.10
CA PHE A 231 -10.17 -14.60 7.20
C PHE A 231 -11.09 -15.26 6.17
N VAL A 232 -10.79 -15.06 4.89
CA VAL A 232 -11.49 -15.72 3.77
C VAL A 232 -10.46 -16.43 2.89
N PRO A 233 -10.42 -17.77 2.89
CA PRO A 233 -9.49 -18.53 2.05
C PRO A 233 -9.87 -18.45 0.57
N ASP A 234 -8.91 -18.75 -0.30
CA ASP A 234 -9.09 -18.82 -1.76
C ASP A 234 -9.63 -17.53 -2.41
N ALA A 235 -9.44 -16.38 -1.76
CA ALA A 235 -9.78 -15.08 -2.30
C ALA A 235 -8.85 -14.73 -3.46
N SER A 236 -9.40 -14.28 -4.58
CA SER A 236 -8.67 -13.85 -5.78
C SER A 236 -9.49 -12.85 -6.56
N TYR A 237 -8.85 -12.13 -7.49
CA TYR A 237 -9.54 -11.29 -8.46
C TYR A 237 -9.05 -11.68 -9.84
N LEU A 238 -9.95 -12.16 -10.69
CA LEU A 238 -9.62 -12.79 -11.96
C LEU A 238 -8.57 -13.90 -11.77
N ALA A 239 -8.72 -14.73 -10.74
CA ALA A 239 -7.74 -15.75 -10.32
C ALA A 239 -6.33 -15.21 -9.94
N LEU A 240 -6.09 -13.90 -10.02
CA LEU A 240 -4.85 -13.24 -9.63
C LEU A 240 -4.84 -12.92 -8.13
N GLY A 241 -3.63 -12.85 -7.56
CA GLY A 241 -3.43 -12.53 -6.15
C GLY A 241 -4.09 -13.54 -5.20
N ARG A 242 -4.24 -14.80 -5.63
CA ARG A 242 -4.92 -15.86 -4.88
C ARG A 242 -4.25 -16.09 -3.52
N GLY A 243 -5.04 -16.10 -2.46
CA GLY A 243 -4.58 -16.35 -1.09
C GLY A 243 -5.70 -16.19 -0.06
N ILE A 244 -5.34 -15.94 1.19
CA ILE A 244 -6.29 -15.68 2.28
C ILE A 244 -6.54 -14.18 2.42
N ALA A 245 -7.73 -13.69 2.07
CA ALA A 245 -8.09 -12.31 2.34
C ALA A 245 -8.32 -12.11 3.85
N ARG A 246 -7.79 -11.02 4.41
CA ARG A 246 -8.09 -10.56 5.78
C ARG A 246 -7.86 -9.06 5.91
N GLY A 247 -8.46 -8.46 6.95
CA GLY A 247 -8.14 -7.09 7.33
C GLY A 247 -6.97 -6.97 8.30
N GLY A 248 -6.58 -5.75 8.64
CA GLY A 248 -5.46 -5.47 9.55
C GLY A 248 -5.69 -5.95 10.97
N ALA A 249 -6.93 -5.77 11.46
CA ALA A 249 -7.40 -6.30 12.72
C ALA A 249 -8.58 -7.27 12.50
N PRO A 250 -8.32 -8.54 12.13
CA PRO A 250 -9.35 -9.50 11.75
C PRO A 250 -10.43 -9.75 12.79
N ARG A 251 -10.13 -9.61 14.09
CA ARG A 251 -11.09 -9.78 15.19
C ARG A 251 -11.71 -8.48 15.69
N ALA A 252 -11.30 -7.33 15.16
CA ALA A 252 -11.98 -6.07 15.45
C ALA A 252 -13.43 -6.10 14.92
N ARG A 253 -14.27 -5.33 15.58
CA ARG A 253 -15.68 -5.08 15.23
C ARG A 253 -15.74 -3.94 14.23
N ILE A 254 -16.72 -3.97 13.34
CA ILE A 254 -16.98 -2.92 12.35
C ILE A 254 -18.28 -2.22 12.72
N ALA A 255 -18.26 -0.89 12.70
CA ALA A 255 -19.45 -0.06 12.70
C ALA A 255 -19.47 0.78 11.43
N MET A 256 -20.44 0.56 10.55
CA MET A 256 -20.57 1.26 9.28
C MET A 256 -21.48 2.48 9.40
N TYR A 257 -21.00 3.62 8.91
CA TYR A 257 -21.74 4.87 8.82
C TYR A 257 -21.75 5.32 7.35
N LYS A 258 -22.79 4.95 6.60
CA LYS A 258 -22.93 5.33 5.19
C LYS A 258 -23.25 6.82 5.10
N ALA A 259 -22.31 7.61 4.60
CA ALA A 259 -22.49 9.05 4.35
C ALA A 259 -22.22 9.43 2.88
N CYS A 260 -21.75 8.46 2.10
CA CYS A 260 -21.40 8.63 0.70
C CYS A 260 -22.33 7.78 -0.16
N TRP A 261 -22.69 8.32 -1.31
CA TRP A 261 -23.73 7.76 -2.17
C TRP A 261 -23.24 7.79 -3.61
N HIS A 262 -23.58 6.76 -4.38
CA HIS A 262 -23.32 6.79 -5.81
C HIS A 262 -24.20 7.87 -6.47
N ILE A 263 -23.56 8.83 -7.14
CA ILE A 263 -24.24 9.88 -7.91
C ILE A 263 -23.83 9.75 -9.37
N ALA A 264 -24.74 9.30 -10.24
CA ALA A 264 -24.49 9.02 -11.65
C ALA A 264 -23.87 10.22 -12.38
N SER A 265 -24.34 11.44 -12.11
CA SER A 265 -23.79 12.67 -12.73
C SER A 265 -22.35 12.98 -12.35
N ARG A 266 -21.81 12.33 -11.31
CA ARG A 266 -20.41 12.47 -10.87
C ARG A 266 -19.56 11.23 -11.15
N GLY A 267 -20.17 10.12 -11.56
CA GLY A 267 -19.48 8.85 -11.85
C GLY A 267 -18.75 8.22 -10.65
N THR A 268 -18.93 8.74 -9.44
CA THR A 268 -18.20 8.30 -8.23
C THR A 268 -19.05 8.47 -6.97
N ALA A 269 -18.71 7.72 -5.92
CA ALA A 269 -19.32 7.90 -4.61
C ALA A 269 -19.00 9.31 -4.07
N SER A 270 -20.03 10.05 -3.68
CA SER A 270 -19.93 11.42 -3.20
C SER A 270 -20.66 11.57 -1.88
N CYS A 271 -20.12 12.39 -0.99
CA CYS A 271 -20.65 12.59 0.37
C CYS A 271 -21.01 14.06 0.55
N SER A 272 -22.11 14.35 1.26
CA SER A 272 -22.37 15.72 1.69
C SER A 272 -21.59 16.05 2.97
N ALA A 273 -21.25 17.32 3.12
CA ALA A 273 -20.65 17.88 4.33
C ALA A 273 -21.47 17.57 5.60
N ALA A 274 -22.79 17.70 5.51
CA ALA A 274 -23.71 17.51 6.63
C ALA A 274 -23.83 16.04 7.04
N ASP A 275 -23.99 15.14 6.07
CA ASP A 275 -24.10 13.70 6.32
C ASP A 275 -22.80 13.15 6.89
N LEU A 276 -21.65 13.64 6.39
CA LEU A 276 -20.33 13.28 6.91
C LEU A 276 -20.16 13.69 8.38
N LEU A 277 -20.52 14.92 8.72
CA LEU A 277 -20.41 15.40 10.10
C LEU A 277 -21.35 14.64 11.04
N LYS A 278 -22.57 14.33 10.58
CA LYS A 278 -23.53 13.53 11.34
C LYS A 278 -23.02 12.10 11.59
N ALA A 279 -22.41 11.48 10.58
CA ALA A 279 -21.78 10.16 10.72
C ALA A 279 -20.66 10.16 11.77
N ILE A 280 -19.79 11.18 11.75
CA ILE A 280 -18.71 11.30 12.75
C ILE A 280 -19.29 11.51 14.17
N ASP A 281 -20.29 12.37 14.32
CA ASP A 281 -20.93 12.64 15.62
C ASP A 281 -21.58 11.38 16.21
N GLU A 282 -22.30 10.63 15.36
CA GLU A 282 -22.92 9.36 15.76
C GLU A 282 -21.86 8.29 16.11
N ALA A 283 -20.77 8.20 15.35
CA ALA A 283 -19.68 7.29 15.68
C ALA A 283 -19.02 7.60 17.03
N ILE A 284 -18.83 8.90 17.33
CA ILE A 284 -18.36 9.36 18.63
C ILE A 284 -19.34 8.96 19.75
N HIS A 285 -20.64 9.18 19.53
CA HIS A 285 -21.69 8.82 20.49
C HIS A 285 -21.72 7.32 20.77
N ASP A 286 -21.67 6.51 19.71
CA ASP A 286 -21.77 5.05 19.77
C ASP A 286 -20.56 4.40 20.46
N GLY A 287 -19.44 5.11 20.50
CA GLY A 287 -18.24 4.74 21.25
C GLY A 287 -17.25 3.90 20.45
N VAL A 288 -17.03 4.26 19.18
CA VAL A 288 -15.95 3.66 18.35
C VAL A 288 -14.57 3.97 18.94
N ASP A 289 -13.60 3.09 18.70
CA ASP A 289 -12.22 3.26 19.18
C ASP A 289 -11.30 3.91 18.17
N VAL A 290 -11.58 3.71 16.87
CA VAL A 290 -10.82 4.25 15.74
C VAL A 290 -11.80 4.64 14.64
N LEU A 291 -11.56 5.77 13.98
CA LEU A 291 -12.31 6.19 12.80
C LEU A 291 -11.45 6.07 11.54
N SER A 292 -12.00 5.43 10.50
CA SER A 292 -11.40 5.31 9.17
C SER A 292 -12.24 6.05 8.15
N LEU A 293 -11.66 7.09 7.52
CA LEU A 293 -12.32 7.95 6.54
C LEU A 293 -11.49 7.98 5.25
N SER A 294 -11.87 7.16 4.27
CA SER A 294 -11.23 7.09 2.97
C SER A 294 -11.78 8.16 2.00
N LEU A 295 -11.80 9.40 2.48
CA LEU A 295 -12.42 10.55 1.84
C LEU A 295 -11.41 11.69 1.74
N SER A 296 -11.44 12.42 0.63
CA SER A 296 -10.61 13.61 0.43
C SER A 296 -11.42 14.73 -0.22
N LEU A 297 -11.19 15.96 0.22
CA LEU A 297 -11.64 17.18 -0.44
C LEU A 297 -10.41 18.02 -0.77
N PRO A 298 -10.35 18.68 -1.95
CA PRO A 298 -9.30 19.63 -2.26
C PRO A 298 -9.10 20.64 -1.11
N PRO A 299 -7.87 21.01 -0.77
CA PRO A 299 -7.57 21.82 0.43
C PRO A 299 -7.89 23.29 0.17
N MET A 300 -9.19 23.62 0.04
CA MET A 300 -9.64 25.00 -0.23
C MET A 300 -10.01 25.76 1.05
N PHE A 301 -10.26 25.06 2.16
CA PHE A 301 -10.79 25.66 3.38
C PHE A 301 -9.90 25.38 4.60
N PRO A 302 -9.57 26.43 5.39
CA PRO A 302 -8.82 26.29 6.65
C PRO A 302 -9.48 25.31 7.64
N GLU A 303 -8.73 24.77 8.61
CA GLU A 303 -9.21 23.66 9.47
C GLU A 303 -10.38 24.01 10.40
N VAL A 304 -10.56 25.30 10.73
CA VAL A 304 -11.68 25.79 11.56
C VAL A 304 -12.81 26.39 10.74
N ASP A 305 -12.72 26.36 9.42
CA ASP A 305 -13.74 26.89 8.53
C ASP A 305 -14.98 25.98 8.56
N ALA A 306 -16.17 26.57 8.64
CA ALA A 306 -17.43 25.84 8.64
C ALA A 306 -17.63 24.99 7.36
N ARG A 307 -16.93 25.33 6.27
CA ARG A 307 -16.92 24.59 5.00
C ARG A 307 -15.97 23.38 5.03
N ASN A 308 -15.23 23.16 6.11
CA ASN A 308 -14.40 21.97 6.35
C ASN A 308 -14.92 21.14 7.54
N PRO A 309 -16.11 20.51 7.41
CA PRO A 309 -16.73 19.76 8.50
C PRO A 309 -15.94 18.50 8.89
N LEU A 310 -15.14 17.94 7.99
CA LEU A 310 -14.30 16.77 8.28
C LEU A 310 -13.26 17.13 9.35
N ALA A 311 -12.53 18.23 9.17
CA ALA A 311 -11.54 18.67 10.15
C ALA A 311 -12.18 18.94 11.52
N VAL A 312 -13.36 19.58 11.55
CA VAL A 312 -14.12 19.88 12.78
C VAL A 312 -14.60 18.60 13.46
N GLY A 313 -15.26 17.69 12.75
CA GLY A 313 -15.71 16.41 13.30
C GLY A 313 -14.54 15.58 13.83
N ALA A 314 -13.45 15.52 13.07
CA ALA A 314 -12.24 14.81 13.48
C ALA A 314 -11.59 15.42 14.72
N PHE A 315 -11.61 16.75 14.88
CA PHE A 315 -11.12 17.40 16.10
C PHE A 315 -11.87 16.91 17.33
N HIS A 316 -13.21 16.84 17.25
CA HIS A 316 -14.04 16.38 18.37
C HIS A 316 -13.86 14.88 18.68
N ALA A 317 -13.66 14.05 17.66
CA ALA A 317 -13.31 12.64 17.85
C ALA A 317 -11.97 12.49 18.59
N VAL A 318 -10.93 13.19 18.12
CA VAL A 318 -9.59 13.15 18.70
C VAL A 318 -9.56 13.72 20.11
N ALA A 319 -10.30 14.80 20.37
CA ALA A 319 -10.47 15.39 21.70
C ALA A 319 -11.11 14.41 22.70
N LYS A 320 -11.91 13.44 22.22
CA LYS A 320 -12.48 12.34 23.02
C LYS A 320 -11.61 11.08 23.03
N GLY A 321 -10.40 11.13 22.48
CA GLY A 321 -9.44 10.03 22.50
C GLY A 321 -9.59 9.01 21.37
N ILE A 322 -10.37 9.33 20.33
CA ILE A 322 -10.62 8.50 19.15
C ILE A 322 -9.65 8.94 18.02
N PRO A 323 -8.61 8.16 17.67
CA PRO A 323 -7.79 8.44 16.49
C PRO A 323 -8.62 8.40 15.20
N VAL A 324 -8.32 9.34 14.31
CA VAL A 324 -8.96 9.49 13.00
C VAL A 324 -7.92 9.32 11.91
N VAL A 325 -8.12 8.34 11.04
CA VAL A 325 -7.24 8.00 9.92
C VAL A 325 -7.91 8.40 8.61
N CYS A 326 -7.23 9.21 7.81
CA CYS A 326 -7.74 9.76 6.57
C CYS A 326 -6.78 9.53 5.39
N SER A 327 -7.33 9.46 4.18
CA SER A 327 -6.54 9.40 2.94
C SER A 327 -5.84 10.71 2.63
N ALA A 328 -4.64 10.67 2.05
CA ALA A 328 -3.93 11.86 1.57
C ALA A 328 -4.58 12.50 0.32
N GLY A 329 -5.32 11.72 -0.47
CA GLY A 329 -5.88 12.13 -1.76
C GLY A 329 -5.16 11.48 -2.94
N ASN A 330 -5.81 11.52 -4.11
CA ASN A 330 -5.38 10.84 -5.32
C ASN A 330 -5.04 11.83 -6.47
N SER A 331 -4.57 13.02 -6.12
CA SER A 331 -4.29 14.12 -7.07
C SER A 331 -2.80 14.39 -7.29
N GLY A 332 -1.92 13.47 -6.86
CA GLY A 332 -0.50 13.51 -7.18
C GLY A 332 -0.20 13.29 -8.67
N PRO A 333 1.08 13.38 -9.08
CA PRO A 333 2.28 13.45 -8.23
C PRO A 333 2.72 14.88 -7.88
N ASP A 334 1.98 15.90 -8.33
CA ASP A 334 2.38 17.29 -8.12
C ASP A 334 2.41 17.65 -6.63
N SER A 335 3.34 18.54 -6.27
CA SER A 335 3.46 19.04 -4.90
C SER A 335 2.20 19.80 -4.47
N GLN A 336 1.95 19.86 -3.15
CA GLN A 336 0.84 20.61 -2.56
C GLN A 336 -0.57 20.12 -2.94
N THR A 337 -0.67 18.85 -3.33
CA THR A 337 -1.94 18.18 -3.66
C THR A 337 -2.54 17.43 -2.46
N VAL A 338 -1.81 17.34 -1.34
CA VAL A 338 -2.25 16.65 -0.13
C VAL A 338 -3.47 17.30 0.53
N THR A 339 -4.41 16.45 0.93
CA THR A 339 -5.65 16.81 1.61
C THR A 339 -5.64 16.30 3.05
N ASN A 340 -6.69 16.58 3.83
CA ASN A 340 -6.81 16.15 5.23
C ASN A 340 -5.59 16.55 6.07
N THR A 341 -5.17 17.81 5.96
CA THR A 341 -3.89 18.28 6.51
C THR A 341 -3.94 18.69 7.99
N ALA A 342 -5.10 18.56 8.64
CA ALA A 342 -5.26 18.96 10.03
C ALA A 342 -4.28 18.23 10.97
N PRO A 343 -3.67 18.92 11.96
CA PRO A 343 -2.65 18.29 12.81
C PRO A 343 -3.16 17.21 13.76
N TRP A 344 -4.48 17.02 13.89
CA TRP A 344 -5.08 15.99 14.73
C TRP A 344 -5.44 14.70 13.97
N VAL A 345 -5.43 14.70 12.64
CA VAL A 345 -5.69 13.49 11.84
C VAL A 345 -4.40 12.80 11.41
N ILE A 346 -4.47 11.48 11.21
CA ILE A 346 -3.42 10.66 10.61
C ILE A 346 -3.70 10.57 9.10
N THR A 347 -2.84 11.17 8.28
CA THR A 347 -3.00 11.25 6.83
C THR A 347 -2.11 10.24 6.13
N VAL A 348 -2.70 9.39 5.29
CA VAL A 348 -2.03 8.20 4.75
C VAL A 348 -1.81 8.30 3.25
N ALA A 349 -0.53 8.18 2.84
CA ALA A 349 -0.10 8.05 1.45
C ALA A 349 -0.22 6.59 0.96
N ALA A 350 -0.30 6.42 -0.35
CA ALA A 350 -0.35 5.09 -0.95
C ALA A 350 0.98 4.68 -1.57
N THR A 351 1.35 3.44 -1.30
CA THR A 351 2.49 2.76 -1.92
C THR A 351 2.03 1.52 -2.67
N THR A 352 2.85 1.08 -3.63
CA THR A 352 2.79 -0.29 -4.12
C THR A 352 3.24 -1.26 -3.02
N GLN A 353 3.03 -2.53 -3.26
CA GLN A 353 3.63 -3.62 -2.48
C GLN A 353 4.49 -4.44 -3.43
N ASP A 354 5.20 -5.44 -2.91
CA ASP A 354 6.01 -6.38 -3.67
C ASP A 354 5.15 -7.42 -4.43
N ARG A 355 4.07 -6.97 -5.08
CA ARG A 355 3.23 -7.76 -5.98
C ARG A 355 3.06 -7.03 -7.29
N SER A 356 3.28 -7.73 -8.40
CA SER A 356 3.02 -7.24 -9.75
C SER A 356 2.22 -8.26 -10.56
N PHE A 357 1.72 -7.80 -11.71
CA PHE A 357 0.89 -8.59 -12.62
C PHE A 357 1.55 -8.68 -14.00
N PRO A 358 2.67 -9.40 -14.11
CA PRO A 358 3.38 -9.55 -15.37
C PRO A 358 2.53 -10.28 -16.41
N THR A 359 2.62 -9.80 -17.65
CA THR A 359 1.96 -10.38 -18.82
C THR A 359 2.98 -10.47 -19.94
N LEU A 360 3.18 -11.68 -20.47
CA LEU A 360 4.25 -11.96 -21.43
C LEU A 360 3.79 -11.62 -22.85
N ILE A 361 4.66 -10.91 -23.58
CA ILE A 361 4.50 -10.53 -24.98
C ILE A 361 5.65 -11.17 -25.75
N THR A 362 5.39 -12.21 -26.54
CA THR A 362 6.40 -12.83 -27.39
C THR A 362 6.26 -12.31 -28.81
N LEU A 363 7.30 -11.66 -29.33
CA LEU A 363 7.37 -11.15 -30.68
C LEU A 363 7.75 -12.27 -31.67
N GLY A 364 7.45 -12.10 -32.96
CA GLY A 364 7.77 -13.11 -33.99
C GLY A 364 9.26 -13.37 -34.23
N ASN A 365 10.16 -12.59 -33.63
CA ASN A 365 11.60 -12.85 -33.60
C ASN A 365 12.05 -13.59 -32.32
N ASN A 366 11.11 -14.20 -31.59
CA ASN A 366 11.29 -14.91 -30.31
C ASN A 366 11.75 -14.05 -29.12
N VAL A 367 11.86 -12.73 -29.28
CA VAL A 367 12.09 -11.84 -28.13
C VAL A 367 10.82 -11.78 -27.28
N THR A 368 10.98 -11.99 -25.97
CA THR A 368 9.87 -11.89 -25.01
C THR A 368 10.04 -10.66 -24.13
N ILE A 369 9.01 -9.81 -24.14
CA ILE A 369 8.89 -8.59 -23.36
C ILE A 369 7.86 -8.82 -22.25
N VAL A 370 8.13 -8.28 -21.06
CA VAL A 370 7.24 -8.42 -19.89
C VAL A 370 6.52 -7.08 -19.65
N GLY A 371 5.24 -7.03 -20.03
CA GLY A 371 4.36 -5.91 -19.71
C GLY A 371 3.57 -6.14 -18.42
N GLN A 372 2.67 -5.22 -18.10
CA GLN A 372 1.69 -5.37 -17.01
C GLN A 372 0.26 -5.23 -17.51
N ALA A 373 -0.61 -6.12 -17.05
CA ALA A 373 -2.05 -6.13 -17.38
C ALA A 373 -2.84 -6.88 -16.30
N LEU A 374 -4.17 -6.84 -16.38
CA LEU A 374 -5.07 -7.76 -15.68
C LEU A 374 -5.87 -8.55 -16.73
N TYR A 375 -5.17 -9.39 -17.49
CA TYR A 375 -5.73 -10.18 -18.58
C TYR A 375 -5.80 -11.66 -18.18
N GLN A 376 -6.98 -12.27 -18.26
CA GLN A 376 -7.20 -13.71 -18.04
C GLN A 376 -7.96 -14.36 -19.19
N GLY A 377 -7.93 -13.75 -20.38
CA GLY A 377 -8.40 -14.43 -21.58
C GLY A 377 -7.50 -15.62 -21.96
N PRO A 378 -7.87 -16.41 -22.98
CA PRO A 378 -7.04 -17.52 -23.45
C PRO A 378 -5.67 -17.03 -23.95
N ASP A 379 -4.70 -17.94 -24.04
CA ASP A 379 -3.46 -17.64 -24.79
C ASP A 379 -3.84 -17.19 -26.20
N MET A 380 -3.39 -15.99 -26.58
CA MET A 380 -3.52 -15.54 -27.96
C MET A 380 -2.44 -16.26 -28.78
N ASP A 381 -2.80 -16.79 -29.94
CA ASP A 381 -1.81 -17.24 -30.92
C ASP A 381 -1.12 -16.04 -31.57
N PHE A 382 -0.03 -16.30 -32.32
CA PHE A 382 0.67 -15.25 -33.05
C PHE A 382 -0.29 -14.48 -33.96
N THR A 383 -0.47 -13.21 -33.63
CA THR A 383 -1.43 -12.31 -34.23
C THR A 383 -0.68 -11.14 -34.84
N GLY A 384 -1.20 -10.58 -35.94
CA GLY A 384 -0.59 -9.39 -36.56
C GLY A 384 -0.42 -8.26 -35.56
N LEU A 385 0.75 -7.61 -35.56
CA LEU A 385 1.09 -6.49 -34.69
C LEU A 385 1.26 -5.23 -35.55
N VAL A 386 0.74 -4.09 -35.11
CA VAL A 386 0.83 -2.85 -35.90
C VAL A 386 1.09 -1.63 -35.03
N TYR A 387 1.92 -0.73 -35.51
CA TYR A 387 1.96 0.65 -35.07
C TYR A 387 1.34 1.51 -36.18
N PRO A 388 0.25 2.26 -35.93
CA PRO A 388 -0.40 3.04 -36.97
C PRO A 388 0.48 4.21 -37.44
N GLU A 389 1.27 3.96 -38.48
CA GLU A 389 2.06 4.96 -39.19
C GLU A 389 1.75 4.93 -40.69
N GLY A 390 1.49 6.10 -41.26
CA GLY A 390 1.20 6.24 -42.69
C GLY A 390 2.46 6.14 -43.53
N PRO A 391 2.38 5.71 -44.81
CA PRO A 391 3.52 5.63 -45.71
C PRO A 391 4.07 7.01 -46.18
N GLY A 392 3.69 8.11 -45.52
CA GLY A 392 4.09 9.48 -45.87
C GLY A 392 3.38 10.09 -47.09
N GLU A 393 2.94 9.26 -48.04
CA GLU A 393 2.32 9.69 -49.32
C GLU A 393 0.78 9.49 -49.38
N SER A 394 0.15 9.06 -48.29
CA SER A 394 -1.30 8.82 -48.22
C SER A 394 -2.09 10.07 -47.80
N ASN A 395 -3.26 10.31 -48.40
CA ASN A 395 -4.22 11.31 -47.94
C ASN A 395 -5.00 10.89 -46.66
N GLU A 396 -4.78 9.67 -46.17
CA GLU A 396 -5.39 9.15 -44.95
C GLU A 396 -4.60 9.58 -43.70
N THR A 397 -5.31 9.81 -42.60
CA THR A 397 -4.71 10.17 -41.31
C THR A 397 -4.33 8.92 -40.52
N PHE A 398 -3.12 8.91 -39.97
CA PHE A 398 -2.63 7.84 -39.10
C PHE A 398 -2.18 8.46 -37.77
N SER A 399 -2.47 7.77 -36.66
CA SER A 399 -1.99 8.17 -35.35
C SER A 399 -1.64 6.96 -34.51
N GLY A 400 -0.39 6.93 -34.05
CA GLY A 400 0.09 6.03 -33.00
C GLY A 400 -0.14 6.56 -31.58
N ASP A 401 -0.85 7.68 -31.43
CA ASP A 401 -1.21 8.20 -30.11
C ASP A 401 -2.41 7.43 -29.56
N CYS A 402 -2.30 6.92 -28.33
CA CYS A 402 -3.35 6.10 -27.73
C CYS A 402 -4.69 6.85 -27.59
N GLU A 403 -4.67 8.18 -27.49
CA GLU A 403 -5.86 9.03 -27.39
C GLU A 403 -6.67 9.14 -28.70
N ASN A 404 -6.05 8.81 -29.83
CA ASN A 404 -6.56 9.09 -31.17
C ASN A 404 -6.60 7.84 -32.06
N LEU A 405 -6.68 6.63 -31.50
CA LEU A 405 -6.66 5.41 -32.29
C LEU A 405 -7.89 5.28 -33.22
N SER A 406 -9.04 5.81 -32.81
CA SER A 406 -10.29 5.82 -33.58
C SER A 406 -10.23 6.54 -34.93
N ILE A 407 -9.25 7.43 -35.17
CA ILE A 407 -9.14 8.13 -36.46
C ILE A 407 -8.48 7.27 -37.56
N ASN A 408 -7.82 6.18 -37.17
CA ASN A 408 -7.10 5.32 -38.10
C ASN A 408 -8.08 4.55 -39.00
N PRO A 409 -7.73 4.30 -40.28
CA PRO A 409 -8.54 3.44 -41.14
C PRO A 409 -8.70 2.04 -40.54
N ALA A 410 -9.93 1.54 -40.42
CA ALA A 410 -10.23 0.23 -39.79
C ALA A 410 -9.38 -0.92 -40.34
N ARG A 411 -9.10 -0.91 -41.66
CA ARG A 411 -8.23 -1.89 -42.35
C ARG A 411 -6.80 -2.02 -41.77
N ILE A 412 -6.32 -1.02 -41.03
CA ILE A 412 -5.00 -1.05 -40.40
C ILE A 412 -5.03 -1.84 -39.09
N ILE A 413 -6.11 -1.68 -38.31
CA ILE A 413 -6.27 -2.19 -36.94
C ILE A 413 -6.96 -3.55 -36.91
N LYS A 414 -7.89 -3.80 -37.84
CA LYS A 414 -8.69 -5.02 -37.92
C LYS A 414 -7.80 -6.27 -37.82
N GLU A 415 -8.18 -7.17 -36.90
CA GLU A 415 -7.55 -8.47 -36.63
C GLU A 415 -6.07 -8.36 -36.19
N LYS A 416 -5.68 -7.23 -35.60
CA LYS A 416 -4.31 -6.98 -35.11
C LYS A 416 -4.25 -6.50 -33.67
N ILE A 417 -3.09 -6.69 -33.08
CA ILE A 417 -2.65 -6.04 -31.85
C ILE A 417 -2.06 -4.68 -32.22
N VAL A 418 -2.45 -3.62 -31.52
CA VAL A 418 -2.01 -2.24 -31.79
C VAL A 418 -1.00 -1.80 -30.74
N LEU A 419 0.18 -1.35 -31.16
CA LEU A 419 1.09 -0.57 -30.33
C LEU A 419 0.69 0.91 -30.42
N CYS A 420 0.60 1.60 -29.28
CA CYS A 420 0.41 3.04 -29.23
C CYS A 420 1.24 3.68 -28.11
N PHE A 421 1.53 4.97 -28.23
CA PHE A 421 2.26 5.76 -27.24
C PHE A 421 1.35 6.81 -26.59
N THR A 422 1.58 7.09 -25.32
CA THR A 422 0.91 8.20 -24.63
C THR A 422 1.79 8.83 -23.57
N LYS A 423 1.60 10.12 -23.33
CA LYS A 423 2.17 10.85 -22.20
C LYS A 423 1.30 10.73 -20.94
N SER A 424 0.07 10.26 -21.07
CA SER A 424 -0.89 10.09 -19.98
C SER A 424 -0.53 8.89 -19.11
N THR A 425 -0.47 9.10 -17.80
CA THR A 425 -0.34 8.03 -16.80
C THR A 425 -1.70 7.49 -16.34
N GLY A 426 -2.79 8.11 -16.77
CA GLY A 426 -4.15 7.78 -16.38
C GLY A 426 -4.68 6.52 -17.08
N PHE A 427 -5.47 5.73 -16.35
CA PHE A 427 -6.10 4.52 -16.92
C PHE A 427 -7.20 4.85 -17.95
N GLY A 428 -7.82 6.03 -17.87
CA GLY A 428 -8.82 6.46 -18.85
C GLY A 428 -8.32 6.42 -20.29
N THR A 429 -7.06 6.79 -20.52
CA THR A 429 -6.42 6.68 -21.85
C THR A 429 -6.27 5.22 -22.28
N VAL A 430 -5.88 4.31 -21.37
CA VAL A 430 -5.72 2.88 -21.66
C VAL A 430 -7.05 2.25 -22.04
N ASN A 431 -8.11 2.54 -21.26
CA ASN A 431 -9.46 2.09 -21.56
C ASN A 431 -9.97 2.63 -22.89
N LYS A 432 -9.81 3.93 -23.14
CA LYS A 432 -10.20 4.53 -24.41
C LYS A 432 -9.47 3.86 -25.58
N ALA A 433 -8.17 3.66 -25.47
CA ALA A 433 -7.38 3.01 -26.52
C ALA A 433 -7.87 1.57 -26.78
N ALA A 434 -8.16 0.81 -25.73
CA ALA A 434 -8.73 -0.54 -25.85
C ALA A 434 -10.12 -0.52 -26.52
N SER A 435 -11.00 0.42 -26.13
CA SER A 435 -12.31 0.61 -26.75
C SER A 435 -12.22 1.01 -28.23
N ASP A 436 -11.32 1.93 -28.58
CA ASP A 436 -11.10 2.36 -29.96
C ASP A 436 -10.61 1.19 -30.83
N VAL A 437 -9.67 0.39 -30.32
CA VAL A 437 -9.16 -0.81 -31.02
C VAL A 437 -10.27 -1.85 -31.19
N PHE A 438 -11.06 -2.10 -30.14
CA PHE A 438 -12.19 -3.03 -30.20
C PHE A 438 -13.24 -2.61 -31.23
N ASN A 439 -13.62 -1.33 -31.26
CA ASN A 439 -14.58 -0.78 -32.21
C ASN A 439 -14.11 -0.85 -33.68
N LEU A 440 -12.81 -1.06 -33.90
CA LEU A 440 -12.19 -1.23 -35.22
C LEU A 440 -11.83 -2.70 -35.52
N ASP A 441 -12.47 -3.65 -34.83
CA ASP A 441 -12.27 -5.09 -34.95
C ASP A 441 -10.83 -5.55 -34.64
N GLY A 442 -10.10 -4.80 -33.81
CA GLY A 442 -8.75 -5.15 -33.36
C GLY A 442 -8.76 -6.15 -32.19
N TYR A 443 -7.66 -6.89 -32.02
CA TYR A 443 -7.56 -7.98 -31.03
C TYR A 443 -6.89 -7.60 -29.72
N GLY A 444 -6.22 -6.45 -29.62
CA GLY A 444 -5.61 -6.01 -28.37
C GLY A 444 -4.77 -4.75 -28.52
N VAL A 445 -4.37 -4.15 -27.41
CA VAL A 445 -3.55 -2.94 -27.39
C VAL A 445 -2.37 -3.06 -26.43
N ILE A 446 -1.19 -2.63 -26.90
CA ILE A 446 0.01 -2.44 -26.12
C ILE A 446 0.24 -0.94 -25.99
N VAL A 447 0.12 -0.43 -24.77
CA VAL A 447 0.23 0.99 -24.44
C VAL A 447 1.62 1.26 -23.87
N ALA A 448 2.46 1.94 -24.65
CA ALA A 448 3.75 2.43 -24.22
C ALA A 448 3.59 3.79 -23.50
N ARG A 449 3.89 3.81 -22.20
CA ARG A 449 3.71 5.00 -21.35
C ARG A 449 4.70 5.05 -20.20
N ASN A 450 4.89 6.23 -19.61
CA ASN A 450 5.51 6.30 -18.28
C ASN A 450 4.72 5.45 -17.28
N PRO A 451 5.38 4.79 -16.30
CA PRO A 451 4.66 3.91 -15.37
C PRO A 451 3.50 4.61 -14.69
N GLY A 452 2.31 4.06 -14.94
CA GLY A 452 1.09 4.34 -14.19
C GLY A 452 0.83 3.22 -13.19
N TYR A 453 0.07 3.53 -12.14
CA TYR A 453 -0.22 2.63 -11.01
C TYR A 453 -1.65 2.05 -11.07
N LEU A 454 -2.46 2.44 -12.05
CA LEU A 454 -3.78 1.86 -12.29
C LEU A 454 -3.66 0.78 -13.35
N LEU A 455 -3.81 -0.46 -12.91
CA LEU A 455 -4.07 -1.62 -13.74
C LEU A 455 -5.52 -2.03 -13.50
N ASN A 456 -6.29 -2.10 -14.56
CA ASN A 456 -7.68 -2.50 -14.57
C ASN A 456 -7.89 -3.34 -15.84
N PRO A 457 -8.85 -4.28 -15.85
CA PRO A 457 -9.21 -5.01 -17.06
C PRO A 457 -9.87 -4.07 -18.08
N CYS A 458 -9.73 -4.37 -19.37
CA CYS A 458 -10.39 -3.64 -20.46
C CYS A 458 -11.50 -4.47 -21.10
N ASP A 459 -12.48 -4.91 -20.29
CA ASP A 459 -13.71 -5.57 -20.73
C ASP A 459 -13.51 -6.72 -21.75
N GLY A 460 -12.50 -7.56 -21.52
CA GLY A 460 -12.16 -8.72 -22.35
C GLY A 460 -11.14 -8.45 -23.46
N VAL A 461 -10.84 -7.18 -23.75
CA VAL A 461 -9.76 -6.79 -24.67
C VAL A 461 -8.40 -6.87 -23.94
N PRO A 462 -7.41 -7.59 -24.47
CA PRO A 462 -6.05 -7.54 -23.96
C PRO A 462 -5.53 -6.10 -24.04
N CYS A 463 -5.30 -5.47 -22.88
CA CYS A 463 -4.72 -4.14 -22.77
C CYS A 463 -3.51 -4.19 -21.84
N LEU A 464 -2.33 -3.99 -22.43
CA LEU A 464 -1.06 -4.16 -21.73
C LEU A 464 -0.36 -2.81 -21.63
N ALA A 465 0.22 -2.54 -20.48
CA ALA A 465 1.12 -1.42 -20.30
C ALA A 465 2.58 -1.89 -20.36
N VAL A 466 3.38 -1.19 -21.16
CA VAL A 466 4.85 -1.28 -21.15
C VAL A 466 5.41 0.12 -20.93
N ASP A 467 6.66 0.21 -20.47
CA ASP A 467 7.32 1.51 -20.46
C ASP A 467 7.72 1.96 -21.87
N HIS A 468 8.16 3.21 -22.01
CA HIS A 468 8.53 3.76 -23.30
C HIS A 468 9.73 3.04 -23.94
N GLU A 469 10.69 2.56 -23.14
CA GLU A 469 11.87 1.86 -23.67
C GLU A 469 11.43 0.55 -24.34
N LEU A 470 10.68 -0.28 -23.62
CA LEU A 470 10.11 -1.52 -24.17
C LEU A 470 9.14 -1.24 -25.33
N GLY A 471 8.37 -0.16 -25.27
CA GLY A 471 7.51 0.27 -26.38
C GLY A 471 8.30 0.59 -27.66
N ILE A 472 9.46 1.25 -27.52
CA ILE A 472 10.36 1.54 -28.64
C ILE A 472 11.00 0.26 -29.19
N ASP A 473 11.37 -0.69 -28.33
CA ASP A 473 11.88 -1.99 -28.78
C ASP A 473 10.85 -2.73 -29.63
N ILE A 474 9.57 -2.72 -29.22
CA ILE A 474 8.47 -3.27 -30.02
C ILE A 474 8.31 -2.52 -31.34
N LEU A 475 8.41 -1.18 -31.32
CA LEU A 475 8.32 -0.37 -32.53
C LEU A 475 9.46 -0.67 -33.52
N PHE A 476 10.70 -0.84 -33.04
CA PHE A 476 11.82 -1.24 -33.88
C PHE A 476 11.64 -2.63 -34.45
N TYR A 477 11.11 -3.58 -33.68
CA TYR A 477 10.72 -4.88 -34.20
C TYR A 477 9.67 -4.74 -35.32
N ILE A 478 8.59 -3.96 -35.11
CA ILE A 478 7.55 -3.72 -36.12
C ILE A 478 8.15 -3.24 -37.43
N ARG A 479 9.13 -2.33 -37.38
CA ARG A 479 9.79 -1.76 -38.56
C ARG A 479 10.85 -2.67 -39.20
N SER A 480 11.31 -3.70 -38.48
CA SER A 480 12.34 -4.63 -38.95
C SER A 480 11.82 -5.74 -39.88
N THR A 481 10.51 -5.96 -39.93
CA THR A 481 9.88 -7.04 -40.69
C THR A 481 8.65 -6.56 -41.45
N ARG A 482 8.31 -7.24 -42.56
CA ARG A 482 7.08 -6.96 -43.32
C ARG A 482 5.82 -7.59 -42.72
N SER A 483 5.99 -8.54 -41.80
CA SER A 483 4.88 -9.26 -41.15
C SER A 483 5.11 -9.35 -39.64
N PRO A 484 5.06 -8.20 -38.94
CA PRO A 484 5.19 -8.18 -37.49
C PRO A 484 4.02 -8.91 -36.83
N ILE A 485 4.36 -9.79 -35.88
CA ILE A 485 3.40 -10.59 -35.12
C ILE A 485 3.78 -10.60 -33.64
N ALA A 486 2.78 -10.72 -32.77
CA ALA A 486 2.96 -10.87 -31.34
C ALA A 486 1.99 -11.92 -30.77
N LYS A 487 2.44 -12.55 -29.69
CA LYS A 487 1.69 -13.49 -28.87
C LYS A 487 1.53 -12.89 -27.46
N ILE A 488 0.32 -12.91 -26.91
CA ILE A 488 0.04 -12.42 -25.55
C ILE A 488 -0.46 -13.60 -24.70
N GLN A 489 0.15 -13.76 -23.52
CA GLN A 489 -0.24 -14.81 -22.57
C GLN A 489 -1.12 -14.27 -21.44
N PRO A 490 -1.89 -15.13 -20.74
CA PRO A 490 -2.60 -14.73 -19.54
C PRO A 490 -1.66 -14.15 -18.47
N THR A 491 -2.13 -13.11 -17.79
CA THR A 491 -1.41 -12.48 -16.68
C THR A 491 -1.13 -13.49 -15.56
N ARG A 492 0.03 -13.35 -14.93
CA ARG A 492 0.39 -14.10 -13.71
C ARG A 492 0.54 -13.16 -12.53
N THR A 493 0.52 -13.73 -11.33
CA THR A 493 0.88 -12.99 -10.11
C THR A 493 2.34 -13.24 -9.81
N LEU A 494 3.12 -12.17 -9.66
CA LEU A 494 4.51 -12.22 -9.19
C LEU A 494 4.59 -11.52 -7.84
N VAL A 495 5.27 -12.15 -6.88
CA VAL A 495 5.42 -11.68 -5.51
C VAL A 495 6.89 -11.74 -5.08
N GLY A 496 7.33 -10.74 -4.31
CA GLY A 496 8.69 -10.64 -3.76
C GLY A 496 9.68 -10.03 -4.75
N LEU A 497 10.97 -10.25 -4.52
CA LEU A 497 12.02 -9.77 -5.42
C LEU A 497 11.82 -10.39 -6.81
N PRO A 498 11.87 -9.59 -7.90
CA PRO A 498 12.44 -8.24 -8.01
C PRO A 498 11.44 -7.06 -7.95
N VAL A 499 10.27 -7.19 -7.32
CA VAL A 499 9.25 -6.11 -7.29
C VAL A 499 9.55 -5.08 -6.19
N ALA A 500 9.97 -3.87 -6.59
CA ALA A 500 10.26 -2.78 -5.67
C ALA A 500 9.02 -1.99 -5.23
N THR A 501 9.09 -1.48 -4.00
CA THR A 501 8.06 -0.58 -3.43
C THR A 501 8.22 0.85 -3.92
N LYS A 502 7.10 1.47 -4.28
CA LYS A 502 7.07 2.82 -4.81
C LYS A 502 5.90 3.59 -4.22
N VAL A 503 6.06 4.90 -4.00
CA VAL A 503 4.92 5.79 -3.73
C VAL A 503 4.15 5.98 -5.03
N ALA A 504 2.85 5.69 -5.01
CA ALA A 504 2.03 5.69 -6.20
C ALA A 504 1.95 7.09 -6.82
N THR A 505 1.97 7.20 -8.16
CA THR A 505 1.89 8.50 -8.83
C THR A 505 0.59 9.26 -8.46
N PHE A 506 -0.57 8.62 -8.22
CA PHE A 506 -1.78 9.35 -7.74
C PHE A 506 -1.60 9.92 -6.34
N SER A 507 -0.73 9.34 -5.51
CA SER A 507 -0.71 9.66 -4.08
C SER A 507 -0.41 11.14 -3.93
N SER A 508 -1.35 11.89 -3.36
CA SER A 508 -1.17 13.32 -3.20
C SER A 508 0.07 13.65 -2.34
N ARG A 509 0.80 14.69 -2.73
CA ARG A 509 2.10 15.06 -2.13
C ARG A 509 2.00 16.32 -1.29
N GLY A 510 2.83 16.39 -0.25
CA GLY A 510 3.07 17.60 0.51
C GLY A 510 3.84 18.67 -0.28
N PRO A 511 4.19 19.79 0.37
CA PRO A 511 3.73 20.21 1.70
C PRO A 511 2.25 20.59 1.72
N SER A 512 1.63 20.64 2.90
CA SER A 512 0.29 21.23 3.05
C SER A 512 0.28 22.69 2.58
N SER A 513 -0.67 23.08 1.72
CA SER A 513 -0.88 24.47 1.31
C SER A 513 -1.44 25.34 2.45
N ILE A 514 -2.24 24.77 3.35
CA ILE A 514 -2.85 25.48 4.50
C ILE A 514 -1.79 25.79 5.57
N SER A 515 -1.05 24.77 6.02
CA SER A 515 -0.01 24.93 7.04
C SER A 515 1.28 24.20 6.65
N PRO A 516 2.16 24.83 5.86
CA PRO A 516 3.39 24.19 5.36
C PRO A 516 4.36 23.71 6.45
N ALA A 517 4.25 24.21 7.68
CA ALA A 517 5.05 23.77 8.83
C ALA A 517 4.58 22.42 9.42
N ILE A 518 3.41 21.93 9.00
CA ILE A 518 2.85 20.64 9.39
C ILE A 518 3.15 19.65 8.27
N LEU A 519 4.03 18.68 8.54
CA LEU A 519 4.38 17.66 7.56
C LEU A 519 3.14 16.82 7.20
N LYS A 520 2.88 16.68 5.90
CA LYS A 520 1.86 15.78 5.35
C LYS A 520 2.36 15.16 4.05
N PRO A 521 2.00 13.89 3.75
CA PRO A 521 1.26 12.95 4.61
C PRO A 521 2.04 12.57 5.88
N ASP A 522 1.41 11.94 6.87
CA ASP A 522 2.11 11.51 8.10
C ASP A 522 2.84 10.18 7.90
N ILE A 523 2.25 9.27 7.11
CA ILE A 523 2.70 7.88 6.93
C ILE A 523 2.27 7.35 5.56
N ALA A 524 2.91 6.30 5.07
CA ALA A 524 2.49 5.53 3.89
C ALA A 524 2.10 4.08 4.23
N ALA A 525 1.21 3.52 3.42
CA ALA A 525 0.84 2.11 3.47
C ALA A 525 0.53 1.57 2.06
N PRO A 526 0.50 0.25 1.85
CA PRO A 526 0.03 -0.34 0.61
C PRO A 526 -1.37 0.17 0.25
N GLY A 527 -1.50 0.71 -0.96
CA GLY A 527 -2.75 1.27 -1.48
C GLY A 527 -2.92 1.05 -2.98
N VAL A 528 -2.10 0.21 -3.61
CA VAL A 528 -2.17 -0.11 -5.04
C VAL A 528 -2.48 -1.59 -5.22
N ASN A 529 -3.52 -1.87 -6.01
CA ASN A 529 -4.03 -3.19 -6.34
C ASN A 529 -4.33 -4.03 -5.10
N ILE A 530 -4.99 -3.44 -4.10
CA ILE A 530 -5.36 -4.11 -2.85
C ILE A 530 -6.58 -4.99 -3.10
N LEU A 531 -6.46 -6.28 -2.77
CA LEU A 531 -7.53 -7.26 -2.90
C LEU A 531 -8.35 -7.31 -1.61
N ALA A 532 -9.62 -6.93 -1.67
CA ALA A 532 -10.56 -7.04 -0.56
C ALA A 532 -11.99 -7.29 -1.07
N ALA A 533 -12.91 -7.55 -0.15
CA ALA A 533 -14.31 -7.78 -0.50
C ALA A 533 -14.92 -6.55 -1.19
N THR A 534 -15.92 -6.76 -2.04
CA THR A 534 -16.67 -5.67 -2.65
C THR A 534 -18.17 -5.99 -2.76
N SER A 535 -18.97 -5.02 -3.18
CA SER A 535 -20.38 -5.20 -3.48
C SER A 535 -20.55 -5.99 -4.80
N PRO A 536 -21.56 -6.88 -4.92
CA PRO A 536 -21.93 -7.49 -6.19
C PRO A 536 -22.31 -6.50 -7.30
N ASN A 537 -22.60 -5.25 -6.94
CA ASN A 537 -22.91 -4.16 -7.87
C ASN A 537 -21.68 -3.36 -8.32
N ASP A 538 -20.50 -3.66 -7.78
CA ASP A 538 -19.24 -3.06 -8.23
C ASP A 538 -18.90 -3.53 -9.64
N THR A 539 -18.46 -2.61 -10.49
CA THR A 539 -17.98 -2.90 -11.85
C THR A 539 -16.78 -3.83 -11.86
N PHE A 540 -16.00 -3.86 -10.77
CA PHE A 540 -14.83 -4.73 -10.61
C PHE A 540 -15.12 -5.96 -9.75
N TYR A 541 -16.38 -6.38 -9.62
CA TYR A 541 -16.73 -7.58 -8.88
C TYR A 541 -16.22 -8.85 -9.58
N ASP A 542 -15.41 -9.65 -8.87
CA ASP A 542 -15.14 -11.06 -9.18
C ASP A 542 -15.36 -11.90 -7.93
N ARG A 543 -16.43 -12.72 -7.91
CA ARG A 543 -16.70 -13.72 -6.87
C ARG A 543 -16.58 -13.18 -5.43
N GLY A 544 -17.06 -11.95 -5.20
CA GLY A 544 -17.06 -11.30 -3.88
C GLY A 544 -15.89 -10.35 -3.63
N PHE A 545 -14.90 -10.29 -4.53
CA PHE A 545 -13.66 -9.52 -4.35
C PHE A 545 -13.39 -8.58 -5.51
N ALA A 546 -12.57 -7.55 -5.25
CA ALA A 546 -12.02 -6.66 -6.26
C ALA A 546 -10.59 -6.24 -5.90
N MET A 547 -9.78 -5.94 -6.92
CA MET A 547 -8.53 -5.21 -6.73
C MET A 547 -8.76 -3.71 -6.97
N LYS A 548 -8.49 -2.90 -5.95
CA LYS A 548 -8.64 -1.43 -6.03
C LYS A 548 -7.37 -0.70 -5.64
N SER A 549 -7.23 0.51 -6.16
CA SER A 549 -6.06 1.37 -5.98
C SER A 549 -6.49 2.77 -5.56
N GLY A 550 -5.85 3.31 -4.54
CA GLY A 550 -6.10 4.65 -4.01
C GLY A 550 -5.53 4.84 -2.61
N THR A 551 -5.35 6.09 -2.19
CA THR A 551 -5.11 6.40 -0.76
C THR A 551 -6.29 5.98 0.12
N SER A 552 -7.47 5.78 -0.49
CA SER A 552 -8.62 5.12 0.12
C SER A 552 -8.34 3.69 0.60
N MET A 553 -7.45 2.95 -0.05
CA MET A 553 -7.10 1.58 0.33
C MET A 553 -5.95 1.54 1.35
N SER A 554 -5.05 2.54 1.34
CA SER A 554 -3.99 2.65 2.35
C SER A 554 -4.51 3.12 3.72
N THR A 555 -5.54 3.97 3.75
CA THR A 555 -6.20 4.43 4.99
C THR A 555 -6.67 3.29 5.90
N PRO A 556 -7.47 2.31 5.44
CA PRO A 556 -7.93 1.21 6.28
C PRO A 556 -6.79 0.27 6.69
N VAL A 557 -5.69 0.19 5.92
CA VAL A 557 -4.50 -0.54 6.35
C VAL A 557 -3.94 0.05 7.65
N VAL A 558 -3.75 1.37 7.69
CA VAL A 558 -3.29 2.07 8.89
C VAL A 558 -4.35 2.05 9.99
N ALA A 559 -5.64 2.17 9.68
CA ALA A 559 -6.71 2.08 10.68
C ALA A 559 -6.74 0.71 11.38
N GLY A 560 -6.53 -0.38 10.64
CA GLY A 560 -6.40 -1.73 11.20
C GLY A 560 -5.19 -1.83 12.14
N ILE A 561 -4.04 -1.27 11.77
CA ILE A 561 -2.85 -1.24 12.64
C ILE A 561 -3.10 -0.40 13.90
N VAL A 562 -3.70 0.79 13.76
CA VAL A 562 -4.05 1.66 14.90
C VAL A 562 -5.04 0.96 15.83
N ALA A 563 -5.98 0.17 15.32
CA ALA A 563 -6.88 -0.64 16.13
C ALA A 563 -6.13 -1.69 16.97
N LEU A 564 -5.14 -2.38 16.39
CA LEU A 564 -4.29 -3.31 17.15
C LEU A 564 -3.47 -2.57 18.21
N LEU A 565 -2.86 -1.44 17.86
CA LEU A 565 -2.09 -0.63 18.81
C LEU A 565 -2.97 -0.08 19.94
N LYS A 566 -4.22 0.29 19.66
CA LYS A 566 -5.18 0.72 20.69
C LYS A 566 -5.59 -0.45 21.59
N SER A 567 -5.69 -1.67 21.06
CA SER A 567 -5.91 -2.89 21.86
C SER A 567 -4.74 -3.15 22.81
N LEU A 568 -3.51 -3.03 22.29
CA LEU A 568 -2.29 -3.23 23.07
C LEU A 568 -2.07 -2.13 24.12
N HIS A 569 -2.39 -0.89 23.75
CA HIS A 569 -2.19 0.32 24.55
C HIS A 569 -3.48 1.13 24.72
N PRO A 570 -4.45 0.66 25.53
CA PRO A 570 -5.78 1.28 25.63
C PRO A 570 -5.77 2.76 26.08
N HIS A 571 -4.74 3.15 26.83
CA HIS A 571 -4.60 4.48 27.42
C HIS A 571 -3.81 5.46 26.56
N TRP A 572 -3.22 5.02 25.44
CA TRP A 572 -2.54 5.95 24.55
C TRP A 572 -3.52 6.93 23.91
N SER A 573 -3.09 8.17 23.83
CA SER A 573 -3.79 9.22 23.10
C SER A 573 -3.73 8.94 21.59
N PRO A 574 -4.62 9.56 20.79
CA PRO A 574 -4.49 9.56 19.33
C PRO A 574 -3.10 10.03 18.84
N ALA A 575 -2.52 11.04 19.49
CA ALA A 575 -1.22 11.57 19.14
C ALA A 575 -0.08 10.59 19.44
N ALA A 576 -0.15 9.87 20.56
CA ALA A 576 0.82 8.82 20.90
C ALA A 576 0.77 7.66 19.90
N LEU A 577 -0.43 7.23 19.48
CA LEU A 577 -0.60 6.20 18.45
C LEU A 577 -0.03 6.67 17.11
N ARG A 578 -0.31 7.90 16.69
CA ARG A 578 0.32 8.51 15.50
C ARG A 578 1.83 8.55 15.63
N SER A 579 2.36 9.01 16.77
CA SER A 579 3.79 9.08 17.00
C SER A 579 4.44 7.71 16.87
N ALA A 580 3.83 6.66 17.43
CA ALA A 580 4.37 5.31 17.36
C ALA A 580 4.52 4.83 15.91
N ILE A 581 3.50 5.01 15.08
CA ILE A 581 3.55 4.57 13.67
C ILE A 581 4.51 5.43 12.83
N VAL A 582 4.57 6.73 13.06
CA VAL A 582 5.45 7.64 12.30
C VAL A 582 6.92 7.40 12.65
N THR A 583 7.23 7.29 13.94
CA THR A 583 8.64 7.25 14.40
C THR A 583 9.33 5.91 14.19
N THR A 584 8.56 4.86 13.88
CA THR A 584 9.06 3.50 13.70
C THR A 584 8.91 2.97 12.28
N ALA A 585 8.37 3.78 11.37
CA ALA A 585 8.15 3.46 9.98
C ALA A 585 9.45 3.05 9.26
N TRP A 586 9.31 2.22 8.23
CA TRP A 586 10.41 1.91 7.32
C TRP A 586 10.64 3.07 6.35
N ARG A 587 11.86 3.61 6.35
CA ARG A 587 12.32 4.61 5.36
C ARG A 587 12.80 3.98 4.05
N THR A 588 13.10 2.69 4.10
CA THR A 588 13.28 1.79 2.95
C THR A 588 12.05 0.91 2.83
N ASP A 589 11.97 0.08 1.80
CA ASP A 589 10.98 -0.99 1.80
C ASP A 589 11.30 -2.07 2.87
N PRO A 590 10.38 -3.01 3.14
CA PRO A 590 10.60 -4.09 4.10
C PRO A 590 11.77 -5.03 3.75
N SER A 591 12.25 -5.02 2.50
CA SER A 591 13.42 -5.78 2.02
C SER A 591 14.73 -4.99 2.18
N GLY A 592 14.65 -3.69 2.48
CA GLY A 592 15.81 -2.81 2.67
C GLY A 592 16.13 -1.93 1.46
N GLU A 593 15.34 -2.02 0.39
CA GLU A 593 15.57 -1.26 -0.84
C GLU A 593 15.06 0.18 -0.74
N PRO A 594 15.67 1.15 -1.44
CA PRO A 594 15.17 2.51 -1.51
C PRO A 594 13.76 2.59 -2.10
N ILE A 595 12.91 3.42 -1.50
CA ILE A 595 11.57 3.68 -2.03
C ILE A 595 11.66 4.85 -3.02
N PHE A 596 11.11 4.65 -4.21
CA PHE A 596 10.98 5.71 -5.22
C PHE A 596 9.57 6.30 -5.22
N ALA A 597 9.48 7.58 -5.52
CA ALA A 597 8.23 8.25 -5.86
C ALA A 597 7.99 8.14 -7.37
N ASP A 598 6.93 7.44 -7.77
CA ASP A 598 6.52 7.45 -9.18
C ASP A 598 5.90 8.82 -9.53
N GLY A 599 6.14 9.25 -10.77
CA GLY A 599 5.74 10.53 -11.35
C GLY A 599 6.44 10.75 -12.70
N SER A 600 6.18 11.88 -13.37
CA SER A 600 6.83 12.22 -14.64
C SER A 600 8.36 12.21 -14.54
N ASN A 601 8.90 12.59 -13.37
CA ASN A 601 10.29 12.40 -13.00
C ASN A 601 10.35 11.49 -11.76
N ARG A 602 10.86 10.27 -11.91
CA ARG A 602 11.08 9.38 -10.76
C ARG A 602 12.18 9.97 -9.87
N LYS A 603 11.93 10.02 -8.57
CA LYS A 603 12.90 10.46 -7.57
C LYS A 603 12.90 9.53 -6.36
N LEU A 604 13.95 9.58 -5.55
CA LEU A 604 13.88 8.99 -4.21
C LEU A 604 12.72 9.63 -3.44
N ALA A 605 11.93 8.79 -2.79
CA ALA A 605 10.82 9.27 -1.98
C ALA A 605 11.35 10.10 -0.81
N ASP A 606 10.70 11.21 -0.55
CA ASP A 606 11.02 12.12 0.55
C ASP A 606 9.81 12.24 1.51
N PRO A 607 9.96 12.90 2.67
CA PRO A 607 8.89 13.05 3.65
C PRO A 607 7.58 13.66 3.11
N PHE A 608 7.56 14.41 2.01
CA PHE A 608 6.31 14.89 1.40
C PHE A 608 5.62 13.83 0.53
N ASP A 609 6.28 12.72 0.24
CA ASP A 609 5.72 11.58 -0.47
C ASP A 609 5.10 10.54 0.47
N TYR A 610 5.78 10.23 1.59
CA TYR A 610 5.42 9.13 2.49
C TYR A 610 5.40 9.46 3.99
N GLY A 611 5.60 10.72 4.37
CA GLY A 611 5.73 11.14 5.77
C GLY A 611 6.91 10.49 6.49
N GLY A 612 6.63 9.72 7.54
CA GLY A 612 7.63 8.92 8.26
C GLY A 612 8.19 7.73 7.47
N GLY A 613 7.49 7.30 6.42
CA GLY A 613 7.83 6.10 5.62
C GLY A 613 6.68 5.11 5.52
N VAL A 614 6.97 3.85 5.18
CA VAL A 614 5.97 2.76 5.15
C VAL A 614 5.72 2.25 6.57
N VAL A 615 4.45 2.12 6.95
CA VAL A 615 4.06 1.70 8.31
C VAL A 615 4.68 0.36 8.72
N ASN A 616 5.24 0.30 9.94
CA ASN A 616 5.77 -0.92 10.56
C ASN A 616 5.02 -1.19 11.87
N SER A 617 4.05 -2.10 11.83
CA SER A 617 3.18 -2.37 12.98
C SER A 617 3.92 -3.01 14.16
N GLU A 618 4.87 -3.91 13.90
CA GLU A 618 5.62 -4.61 14.94
C GLU A 618 6.54 -3.68 15.73
N LYS A 619 7.23 -2.73 15.07
CA LYS A 619 8.02 -1.72 15.79
C LYS A 619 7.13 -0.68 16.48
N ALA A 620 6.01 -0.30 15.87
CA ALA A 620 5.06 0.64 16.47
C ALA A 620 4.41 0.09 17.75
N ALA A 621 4.37 -1.23 17.94
CA ALA A 621 3.88 -1.85 19.17
C ALA A 621 4.72 -1.47 20.40
N LYS A 622 6.02 -1.20 20.22
CA LYS A 622 6.96 -0.83 21.28
C LYS A 622 7.94 0.22 20.76
N PRO A 623 7.50 1.48 20.61
CA PRO A 623 8.30 2.51 19.95
C PRO A 623 9.39 3.11 20.85
N GLY A 624 9.40 2.79 22.16
CA GLY A 624 10.32 3.39 23.13
C GLY A 624 9.84 4.78 23.57
N LEU A 625 9.84 5.77 22.67
CA LEU A 625 9.36 7.13 22.94
C LEU A 625 8.18 7.52 22.05
N VAL A 626 7.34 8.43 22.55
CA VAL A 626 6.27 9.06 21.77
C VAL A 626 6.25 10.58 21.94
N TYR A 627 5.93 11.29 20.86
CA TYR A 627 5.61 12.70 20.80
C TYR A 627 4.10 12.87 21.06
N ASP A 628 3.76 12.88 22.35
CA ASP A 628 2.37 12.96 22.79
C ASP A 628 1.84 14.40 22.75
N MET A 629 0.54 14.55 22.50
CA MET A 629 -0.17 15.82 22.39
C MET A 629 -1.61 15.69 22.86
N GLY A 630 -2.19 16.80 23.32
CA GLY A 630 -3.61 16.89 23.66
C GLY A 630 -4.29 18.13 23.07
N VAL A 631 -5.52 18.39 23.53
CA VAL A 631 -6.36 19.50 23.05
C VAL A 631 -5.67 20.87 23.20
N ASN A 632 -4.90 21.07 24.27
CA ASN A 632 -4.17 22.33 24.48
C ASN A 632 -3.08 22.56 23.42
N ASP A 633 -2.42 21.51 22.94
CA ASP A 633 -1.44 21.61 21.86
C ASP A 633 -2.11 21.96 20.52
N TYR A 634 -3.31 21.44 20.27
CA TYR A 634 -4.09 21.84 19.10
C TYR A 634 -4.58 23.29 19.21
N ILE A 635 -4.95 23.76 20.39
CA ILE A 635 -5.23 25.19 20.62
C ILE A 635 -3.99 26.03 20.35
N HIS A 636 -2.82 25.60 20.82
CA HIS A 636 -1.53 26.24 20.55
C HIS A 636 -1.27 26.32 19.04
N TYR A 637 -1.52 25.24 18.29
CA TYR A 637 -1.48 25.25 16.83
C TYR A 637 -2.41 26.31 16.25
N LEU A 638 -3.70 26.29 16.63
CA LEU A 638 -4.69 27.22 16.07
C LEU A 638 -4.32 28.68 16.34
N CYS A 639 -3.82 28.97 17.53
CA CYS A 639 -3.28 30.29 17.88
C CYS A 639 -2.07 30.66 17.02
N SER A 640 -1.16 29.72 16.79
CA SER A 640 0.10 29.96 16.07
C SER A 640 -0.10 30.28 14.59
N VAL A 641 -1.12 29.70 13.95
CA VAL A 641 -1.38 29.90 12.51
C VAL A 641 -2.28 31.09 12.19
N GLY A 642 -2.74 31.83 13.21
CA GLY A 642 -3.45 33.10 12.98
C GLY A 642 -4.96 33.07 13.21
N TYR A 643 -5.57 31.95 13.61
CA TYR A 643 -7.02 31.90 13.85
C TYR A 643 -7.46 32.87 14.95
N THR A 644 -8.71 33.31 14.87
CA THR A 644 -9.30 34.26 15.84
C THR A 644 -9.72 33.54 17.12
N ASP A 645 -9.63 34.25 18.24
CA ASP A 645 -10.09 33.75 19.55
C ASP A 645 -11.55 33.28 19.51
N SER A 646 -12.41 33.94 18.71
CA SER A 646 -13.83 33.60 18.54
C SER A 646 -14.01 32.27 17.80
N SER A 647 -13.27 32.02 16.71
CA SER A 647 -13.33 30.75 15.97
C SER A 647 -12.81 29.60 16.82
N ILE A 648 -11.71 29.80 17.55
CA ILE A 648 -11.15 28.78 18.45
C ILE A 648 -12.12 28.51 19.61
N THR A 649 -12.66 29.56 20.23
CA THR A 649 -13.66 29.43 21.30
C THR A 649 -14.89 28.67 20.82
N SER A 650 -15.34 28.92 19.59
CA SER A 650 -16.49 28.23 18.98
C SER A 650 -16.21 26.73 18.80
N LEU A 651 -15.03 26.37 18.30
CA LEU A 651 -14.62 24.98 18.10
C LEU A 651 -14.46 24.23 19.43
N VAL A 652 -13.76 24.82 20.40
CA VAL A 652 -13.45 24.14 21.69
C VAL A 652 -14.62 24.23 22.67
N ARG A 653 -15.60 25.11 22.43
CA ARG A 653 -16.72 25.44 23.33
C ARG A 653 -16.25 25.91 24.72
N LYS A 654 -15.04 26.47 24.77
CA LYS A 654 -14.41 27.05 25.96
C LYS A 654 -13.78 28.38 25.57
N LYS A 655 -14.04 29.43 26.35
CA LYS A 655 -13.42 30.75 26.14
C LYS A 655 -11.90 30.59 26.07
N THR A 656 -11.35 30.87 24.91
CA THR A 656 -9.93 30.69 24.59
C THR A 656 -9.40 32.02 24.07
N VAL A 657 -8.31 32.49 24.67
CA VAL A 657 -7.62 33.71 24.29
C VAL A 657 -6.20 33.32 23.96
N CYS A 658 -5.76 33.60 22.73
CA CYS A 658 -4.40 33.31 22.33
C CYS A 658 -3.42 34.24 23.06
N ALA A 659 -2.26 33.70 23.44
CA ALA A 659 -1.19 34.50 24.03
C ALA A 659 -0.70 35.58 23.05
N ASN A 660 -0.23 36.71 23.60
CA ASN A 660 0.46 37.75 22.86
C ASN A 660 1.86 37.95 23.47
N PRO A 661 2.96 37.68 22.73
CA PRO A 661 2.99 37.27 21.32
C PRO A 661 2.40 35.88 21.09
N ARG A 662 1.91 35.65 19.86
CA ARG A 662 1.36 34.34 19.47
C ARG A 662 2.45 33.26 19.55
N PRO A 663 2.06 32.02 19.92
CA PRO A 663 3.00 30.90 19.94
C PRO A 663 3.56 30.59 18.54
N SER A 664 4.73 29.95 18.50
CA SER A 664 5.31 29.45 17.24
C SER A 664 4.65 28.14 16.81
N VAL A 665 4.29 28.05 15.52
CA VAL A 665 3.78 26.81 14.91
C VAL A 665 4.84 25.71 14.91
N LEU A 666 6.13 26.10 14.88
CA LEU A 666 7.24 25.17 14.86
C LEU A 666 7.35 24.38 16.17
N ASP A 667 6.84 24.91 17.28
CA ASP A 667 6.87 24.26 18.61
C ASP A 667 5.75 23.25 18.83
N LEU A 668 4.88 23.02 17.83
CA LEU A 668 3.89 21.95 17.92
C LEU A 668 4.61 20.59 18.05
N ASN A 669 4.23 19.79 19.05
CA ASN A 669 4.94 18.57 19.42
C ASN A 669 4.69 17.37 18.47
N LEU A 670 4.82 17.59 17.16
CA LEU A 670 4.67 16.58 16.13
C LEU A 670 5.90 15.67 16.05
N PRO A 671 5.73 14.40 15.61
CA PRO A 671 6.83 13.49 15.27
C PRO A 671 7.49 13.88 13.93
N SER A 672 7.68 15.18 13.67
CA SER A 672 8.33 15.74 12.49
C SER A 672 8.77 17.18 12.78
N ILE A 673 9.74 17.67 12.00
CA ILE A 673 10.16 19.08 11.98
C ILE A 673 10.11 19.57 10.55
N THR A 674 9.19 20.48 10.23
CA THR A 674 9.15 21.15 8.92
C THR A 674 9.28 22.66 9.12
N ILE A 675 10.32 23.24 8.53
CA ILE A 675 10.60 24.68 8.59
C ILE A 675 10.42 25.24 7.17
N PRO A 676 9.25 25.80 6.84
CA PRO A 676 8.97 26.26 5.49
C PRO A 676 9.74 27.54 5.13
N ASN A 677 10.09 28.35 6.14
CA ASN A 677 10.66 29.68 5.94
C ASN A 677 11.83 29.90 6.90
N LEU A 678 12.98 29.27 6.62
CA LEU A 678 14.20 29.46 7.40
C LEU A 678 14.99 30.67 6.84
N ALA A 679 14.93 31.81 7.54
CA ALA A 679 15.66 33.03 7.18
C ALA A 679 16.85 33.30 8.10
N LYS A 680 16.71 32.95 9.38
CA LYS A 680 17.70 33.10 10.45
C LYS A 680 17.69 31.83 11.29
N GLU A 681 18.63 31.72 12.23
CA GLU A 681 18.61 30.63 13.20
C GLU A 681 17.23 30.56 13.90
N VAL A 682 16.65 29.35 13.95
CA VAL A 682 15.44 29.08 14.73
C VAL A 682 15.72 28.00 15.77
N THR A 683 15.11 28.14 16.93
CA THR A 683 15.13 27.11 17.99
C THR A 683 13.73 26.56 18.16
N ILE A 684 13.61 25.25 18.12
CA ILE A 684 12.35 24.50 18.19
C ILE A 684 12.37 23.64 19.44
N THR A 685 11.25 23.58 20.16
CA THR A 685 11.10 22.71 21.33
C THR A 685 10.25 21.49 20.98
N ARG A 686 10.67 20.33 21.47
CA ARG A 686 9.91 19.07 21.43
C ARG A 686 9.92 18.43 22.80
N THR A 687 8.90 17.63 23.08
CA THR A 687 8.77 16.85 24.31
C THR A 687 8.47 15.41 23.97
N VAL A 688 9.27 14.49 24.48
CA VAL A 688 9.06 13.04 24.32
C VAL A 688 8.63 12.43 25.65
N THR A 689 7.74 11.46 25.57
CA THR A 689 7.30 10.64 26.69
C THR A 689 7.85 9.23 26.52
N ASN A 690 8.52 8.71 27.55
CA ASN A 690 8.97 7.31 27.56
C ASN A 690 7.78 6.37 27.81
N VAL A 691 7.57 5.47 26.85
CA VAL A 691 6.59 4.37 26.90
C VAL A 691 7.27 3.00 26.88
N GLY A 692 8.60 2.97 26.87
CA GLY A 692 9.44 1.79 27.00
C GLY A 692 9.85 1.50 28.45
N PRO A 693 10.91 0.70 28.65
CA PRO A 693 11.43 0.36 29.96
C PRO A 693 11.84 1.59 30.80
N VAL A 694 11.75 1.45 32.12
CA VAL A 694 12.29 2.45 33.06
C VAL A 694 13.82 2.35 33.05
N GLY A 695 14.52 3.49 33.10
CA GLY A 695 15.99 3.52 33.05
C GLY A 695 16.58 3.62 31.64
N SER A 696 15.76 3.79 30.60
CA SER A 696 16.23 3.97 29.22
C SER A 696 16.98 5.29 29.03
N VAL A 697 18.09 5.22 28.29
CA VAL A 697 18.93 6.36 27.92
C VAL A 697 18.99 6.45 26.40
N TYR A 698 18.57 7.58 25.86
CA TYR A 698 18.54 7.81 24.41
C TYR A 698 19.59 8.86 24.01
N ASN A 699 20.31 8.60 22.93
CA ASN A 699 21.25 9.54 22.32
C ASN A 699 20.71 10.07 20.98
N ALA A 700 20.93 11.35 20.72
CA ALA A 700 20.54 11.99 19.47
C ALA A 700 21.50 11.64 18.33
N VAL A 701 20.96 11.19 17.19
CA VAL A 701 21.66 11.00 15.92
C VAL A 701 20.99 11.92 14.89
N ILE A 702 21.79 12.72 14.18
CA ILE A 702 21.30 13.78 13.30
C ILE A 702 21.80 13.52 11.88
N GLU A 703 20.88 13.39 10.93
CA GLU A 703 21.14 13.49 9.50
C GLU A 703 20.67 14.87 9.05
N ALA A 704 21.59 15.84 8.97
CA ALA A 704 21.21 17.22 8.67
C ALA A 704 20.79 17.38 7.20
N PRO A 705 19.73 18.17 6.89
CA PRO A 705 19.40 18.50 5.51
C PRO A 705 20.57 19.19 4.80
N MET A 706 20.73 18.94 3.50
CA MET A 706 21.84 19.50 2.71
C MET A 706 21.90 21.04 2.84
N GLY A 707 23.07 21.55 3.22
CA GLY A 707 23.30 23.00 3.42
C GLY A 707 22.62 23.60 4.67
N VAL A 708 22.12 22.77 5.59
CA VAL A 708 21.49 23.18 6.85
C VAL A 708 22.26 22.57 8.02
N ASN A 709 22.52 23.36 9.07
CA ASN A 709 23.11 22.89 10.31
C ASN A 709 22.00 22.65 11.36
N VAL A 710 21.99 21.46 11.96
CA VAL A 710 21.01 21.04 12.97
C VAL A 710 21.74 20.58 14.21
N THR A 711 21.40 21.17 15.37
CA THR A 711 21.97 20.79 16.67
C THR A 711 20.88 20.57 17.71
N VAL A 712 21.08 19.60 18.60
CA VAL A 712 20.10 19.20 19.62
C VAL A 712 20.68 19.34 21.03
N THR A 713 19.88 19.90 21.94
CA THR A 713 20.25 20.10 23.35
C THR A 713 19.09 19.71 24.28
N PRO A 714 19.29 18.82 25.27
CA PRO A 714 20.49 18.02 25.50
C PRO A 714 20.69 16.96 24.40
N ARG A 715 21.92 16.42 24.25
CA ARG A 715 22.22 15.34 23.28
C ARG A 715 21.83 13.95 23.78
N THR A 716 21.53 13.82 25.07
CA THR A 716 21.17 12.58 25.75
C THR A 716 19.94 12.82 26.62
N LEU A 717 18.98 11.90 26.56
CA LEU A 717 17.77 11.90 27.40
C LEU A 717 17.83 10.70 28.34
N VAL A 718 17.75 10.95 29.64
CA VAL A 718 17.82 9.92 30.69
C VAL A 718 16.47 9.81 31.37
N PHE A 719 15.78 8.69 31.16
CA PHE A 719 14.48 8.44 31.77
C PHE A 719 14.62 7.51 32.98
N ASP A 720 13.91 7.83 34.05
CA ASP A 720 13.88 7.03 35.28
C ASP A 720 12.45 6.90 35.81
N ALA A 721 12.27 6.31 37.00
CA ALA A 721 10.96 6.09 37.57
C ALA A 721 10.16 7.39 37.85
N LYS A 722 10.86 8.53 38.04
CA LYS A 722 10.27 9.85 38.31
C LYS A 722 10.15 10.70 37.04
N THR A 723 11.06 10.51 36.08
CA THR A 723 11.21 11.32 34.88
C THR A 723 10.71 10.55 33.65
N ARG A 724 9.42 10.71 33.33
CA ARG A 724 8.80 10.08 32.15
C ARG A 724 8.72 10.97 30.91
N LYS A 725 8.81 12.29 31.09
CA LYS A 725 8.72 13.28 30.00
C LYS A 725 9.96 14.16 30.04
N ILE A 726 10.59 14.35 28.88
CA ILE A 726 11.75 15.24 28.75
C ILE A 726 11.56 16.10 27.52
N SER A 727 11.80 17.40 27.69
CA SER A 727 11.83 18.36 26.59
C SER A 727 13.26 18.59 26.12
N PHE A 728 13.43 18.76 24.82
CA PHE A 728 14.69 19.09 24.17
C PHE A 728 14.50 20.19 23.14
N LYS A 729 15.60 20.88 22.81
CA LYS A 729 15.64 21.96 21.84
C LYS A 729 16.43 21.54 20.60
N VAL A 730 15.92 21.91 19.43
CA VAL A 730 16.57 21.74 18.13
C VAL A 730 16.86 23.11 17.56
N ARG A 731 18.14 23.44 17.40
CA ARG A 731 18.58 24.67 16.73
C ARG A 731 18.88 24.37 15.28
N VAL A 732 18.32 25.17 14.37
CA VAL A 732 18.45 25.00 12.92
C VAL A 732 18.92 26.31 12.29
N LEU A 733 19.99 26.22 11.50
CA LEU A 733 20.60 27.34 10.78
C LEU A 733 20.82 26.94 9.32
N THR A 734 20.57 27.85 8.39
CA THR A 734 20.86 27.64 6.96
C THR A 734 22.20 28.25 6.56
N ASN A 735 22.95 27.54 5.73
CA ASN A 735 24.15 28.06 5.05
C ASN A 735 23.83 28.49 3.61
N HIS A 736 22.60 28.28 3.15
CA HIS A 736 22.16 28.68 1.82
C HIS A 736 22.10 30.20 1.70
N ARG A 737 22.51 30.72 0.55
CA ARG A 737 22.52 32.16 0.21
C ARG A 737 21.43 32.55 -0.78
N VAL A 738 20.55 31.61 -1.11
CA VAL A 738 19.44 31.77 -2.05
C VAL A 738 18.16 31.21 -1.43
N ASN A 739 17.01 31.60 -1.98
CA ASN A 739 15.77 30.86 -1.71
C ASN A 739 15.92 29.44 -2.29
N THR A 740 15.52 28.44 -1.52
CA THR A 740 15.67 27.04 -1.93
C THR A 740 14.33 26.34 -2.07
N GLY A 741 14.33 25.14 -2.66
CA GLY A 741 13.33 24.12 -2.36
C GLY A 741 13.48 23.56 -0.94
N TYR A 742 12.73 22.51 -0.63
CA TYR A 742 12.92 21.78 0.63
C TYR A 742 14.09 20.81 0.50
N TYR A 743 14.94 20.80 1.52
CA TYR A 743 15.93 19.76 1.77
C TYR A 743 15.50 18.91 2.94
N PHE A 744 15.89 17.64 2.92
CA PHE A 744 15.42 16.64 3.85
C PHE A 744 16.55 16.00 4.65
N GLY A 745 16.25 15.61 5.87
CA GLY A 745 17.12 14.95 6.83
C GLY A 745 16.30 14.26 7.91
N SER A 746 16.93 13.89 9.03
CA SER A 746 16.26 13.24 10.15
C SER A 746 16.91 13.55 11.50
N LEU A 747 16.11 13.38 12.55
CA LEU A 747 16.56 13.32 13.94
C LEU A 747 16.11 11.98 14.53
N THR A 748 17.06 11.21 15.06
CA THR A 748 16.79 9.92 15.70
C THR A 748 17.19 9.95 17.16
N TRP A 749 16.31 9.46 18.04
CA TRP A 749 16.67 9.09 19.41
C TRP A 749 16.90 7.56 19.45
N SER A 750 18.10 7.14 19.84
CA SER A 750 18.47 5.72 19.90
C SER A 750 18.94 5.31 21.29
N ASP A 751 18.40 4.20 21.81
CA ASP A 751 18.83 3.55 23.06
C ASP A 751 19.49 2.18 22.82
N SER A 752 20.02 1.95 21.60
CA SER A 752 20.52 0.67 21.05
C SER A 752 19.48 -0.40 20.72
N VAL A 753 18.24 -0.27 21.22
CA VAL A 753 17.14 -1.22 20.94
C VAL A 753 16.07 -0.57 20.06
N HIS A 754 15.67 0.64 20.43
CA HIS A 754 14.68 1.47 19.76
C HIS A 754 15.38 2.57 18.97
N ASN A 755 14.84 2.87 17.79
CA ASN A 755 15.20 4.04 17.00
C ASN A 755 13.92 4.84 16.77
N VAL A 756 13.84 6.00 17.41
CA VAL A 756 12.69 6.92 17.32
C VAL A 756 13.08 8.02 16.34
N VAL A 757 12.70 7.83 15.08
CA VAL A 757 13.15 8.68 13.96
C VAL A 757 12.06 9.70 13.63
N ILE A 758 12.42 10.97 13.48
CA ILE A 758 11.51 11.99 12.94
C ILE A 758 12.13 12.63 11.68
N PRO A 759 11.35 12.85 10.61
CA PRO A 759 11.83 13.58 9.43
C PRO A 759 12.05 15.06 9.74
N VAL A 760 13.09 15.63 9.13
CA VAL A 760 13.42 17.06 9.18
C VAL A 760 13.38 17.61 7.75
N SER A 761 12.50 18.57 7.48
CA SER A 761 12.31 19.19 6.16
C SER A 761 12.51 20.70 6.27
N VAL A 762 13.42 21.28 5.50
CA VAL A 762 13.82 22.68 5.66
C VAL A 762 13.89 23.38 4.32
N ARG A 763 13.22 24.53 4.21
CA ARG A 763 13.32 25.43 3.07
C ARG A 763 13.88 26.78 3.52
N THR A 764 14.95 27.22 2.85
CA THR A 764 15.54 28.54 3.09
C THR A 764 14.73 29.60 2.36
N GLN A 765 14.33 30.65 3.08
CA GLN A 765 13.60 31.77 2.51
C GLN A 765 14.20 33.10 2.98
N ILE A 766 15.07 33.66 2.15
CA ILE A 766 15.69 34.98 2.32
C ILE A 766 14.69 36.07 1.90
N ILE A 767 14.05 35.89 0.75
CA ILE A 767 12.98 36.79 0.28
C ILE A 767 11.63 36.17 0.66
N GLN A 768 10.91 36.84 1.57
CA GLN A 768 9.60 36.38 2.01
C GLN A 768 8.54 36.51 0.91
N ARG A 769 7.61 35.55 0.84
CA ARG A 769 6.50 35.52 -0.13
C ARG A 769 6.98 35.61 -1.59
N TYR A 770 8.13 34.98 -1.85
CA TYR A 770 8.73 34.88 -3.17
C TYR A 770 8.26 33.61 -3.89
N TYR A 771 7.83 33.77 -5.13
CA TYR A 771 7.51 32.72 -6.08
C TYR A 771 8.35 32.98 -7.34
N ASP A 772 8.99 31.94 -7.84
CA ASP A 772 9.80 31.99 -9.06
C ASP A 772 9.31 30.90 -10.01
N GLU A 773 9.09 31.26 -11.27
CA GLU A 773 8.68 30.34 -12.33
C GLU A 773 9.87 29.79 -13.12
N ASN A 774 11.09 30.31 -12.88
CA ASN A 774 12.28 29.99 -13.67
C ASN A 774 13.12 28.83 -13.11
#